data_AF-A0A314UMU3-F1
#
_entry.id   AF-A0A314UMU3-F1
#
_cell.length_a   1.000
_cell.length_b   1.000
_cell.length_c   1.000
_cell.angle_alpha   90.00
_cell.angle_beta   90.00
_cell.angle_gamma   90.00
#
_symmetry.space_group_name_H-M   'P 1'
#
loop_
_entity.id
_entity.type
_entity.pdbx_description
1 polymer ?
#
loop_
_entity_poly.entity_id
_entity_poly.type
_entity_poly.pdbx_seq_one_letter_code
_entity_poly.pdbx_strand_id
1 'polypeptide(L)'
;MSLDTVLRPRGEFKLKVLLPVLATFCRSLNITIHVSLPGLILSDYGCHYDSCFHACLVRVGFLGFPLTYGEIGLSVNEFLSPRWQKMLSTNTTIGREVLGSRGLNFDGYLYWIALGALFGFSIVFSIGYTLSLSFLKCRMVLPFTPLTLVFQDVQYYVIPLETRERGFNQKKLQLLSDVTGAFRPGVLTALMGVSGAGKTTLLDVLAGRKTSGYTEGDIKIGGYPKVQETFARILGYCEQTDVHSPQITVEESLIFSAWLRLASQIDSKTKAEFVNEVLETIELDGIKDALVGIPGVSGLSTEQRKRLTIAVELVSNPSIIFMDEPTTGLDARAAAIVMRAVKNVANTGRTIVCTIHQPNIDIFEAFDELILLKTGGRIIYSGPLGQHSSTVIEYFQSIPGVHKIRDNYNPATWMLDVTSTSAEAELGVDFSQIYRKSSLHENNIELVRQLSTPPPGSRDLHFSTRFSQNGWIQFKSCLWKQNLSYWRSPPYNLMRIMHTVVSSIIFGALFWNQGQHITNQQNLFNILGSMYAGVIFLGINNCSTVLQYVATERTVMYREKFAGMYSPWAFSLAQVAVEVPYLFIQAVIFLIITYPMIGYYGSAYKVFWYFYAVFCSLMYHNYMGLMLVSLTQTS
;
A
#
# COMPACT_ATOMS: atom_id res chain seq x y z
N MET A 1 20.23 26.24 -13.51
CA MET A 1 21.58 26.60 -13.03
C MET A 1 21.39 27.29 -11.67
N SER A 2 22.22 26.94 -10.69
CA SER A 2 22.16 27.23 -9.24
C SER A 2 20.90 26.72 -8.50
N LEU A 3 20.89 25.41 -8.20
CA LEU A 3 20.27 24.86 -6.99
C LEU A 3 21.15 25.30 -5.81
N ASP A 4 20.56 25.98 -4.82
CA ASP A 4 20.91 25.96 -3.39
C ASP A 4 20.54 27.28 -2.74
N THR A 5 19.24 27.54 -2.59
CA THR A 5 18.76 28.37 -1.48
C THR A 5 17.27 28.15 -1.31
N VAL A 6 16.84 27.97 -0.06
CA VAL A 6 15.46 27.79 0.39
C VAL A 6 14.93 26.35 0.27
N LEU A 7 15.28 25.51 1.25
CA LEU A 7 14.41 24.50 1.89
C LEU A 7 15.22 23.85 3.04
N ARG A 8 15.10 24.41 4.27
CA ARG A 8 15.54 23.74 5.50
C ARG A 8 14.36 22.97 6.10
N PRO A 9 14.38 21.63 6.18
CA PRO A 9 13.53 20.89 7.10
C PRO A 9 14.21 20.80 8.48
N ARG A 10 13.42 20.87 9.55
CA ARG A 10 13.83 20.77 10.97
C ARG A 10 14.35 19.37 11.38
N GLY A 11 15.23 18.76 10.58
CA GLY A 11 15.97 17.52 10.88
C GLY A 11 17.49 17.71 11.06
N GLU A 12 18.03 18.90 10.77
CA GLU A 12 19.49 19.15 10.77
C GLU A 12 20.17 19.06 12.15
N PHE A 13 19.41 19.11 13.26
CA PHE A 13 20.02 19.17 14.59
C PHE A 13 20.68 17.87 15.05
N LYS A 14 20.31 16.72 14.46
CA LYS A 14 20.87 15.41 14.87
C LYS A 14 21.94 14.84 13.92
N LEU A 15 22.05 15.37 12.70
CA LEU A 15 23.12 14.99 11.75
C LEU A 15 24.41 15.81 11.94
N LYS A 16 24.32 17.01 12.53
CA LYS A 16 25.47 17.88 12.85
C LYS A 16 26.46 17.31 13.87
N VAL A 17 26.09 16.27 14.61
CA VAL A 17 27.01 15.63 15.57
C VAL A 17 27.74 14.45 14.92
N LEU A 18 27.05 13.65 14.10
CA LEU A 18 27.61 12.40 13.56
C LEU A 18 28.47 12.61 12.31
N LEU A 19 28.08 13.53 11.42
CA LEU A 19 28.81 13.81 10.19
C LEU A 19 30.22 14.37 10.43
N PRO A 20 30.43 15.35 11.34
CA PRO A 20 31.79 15.79 11.66
C PRO A 20 32.55 14.71 12.40
N VAL A 21 31.93 13.83 13.21
CA VAL A 21 32.64 12.72 13.86
C VAL A 21 33.15 11.71 12.83
N LEU A 22 32.33 11.29 11.86
CA LEU A 22 32.73 10.40 10.77
C LEU A 22 33.72 11.06 9.79
N ALA A 23 33.54 12.33 9.46
CA ALA A 23 34.48 13.07 8.61
C ALA A 23 35.81 13.35 9.31
N THR A 24 35.80 13.58 10.63
CA THR A 24 37.02 13.71 11.45
C THR A 24 37.71 12.35 11.59
N PHE A 25 36.95 11.25 11.67
CA PHE A 25 37.50 9.89 11.69
C PHE A 25 38.12 9.49 10.34
N CYS A 26 37.49 9.79 9.20
CA CYS A 26 38.08 9.55 7.88
C CYS A 26 39.28 10.47 7.59
N ARG A 27 39.23 11.75 8.01
CA ARG A 27 40.40 12.64 7.92
C ARG A 27 41.52 12.19 8.85
N SER A 28 41.22 11.71 10.06
CA SER A 28 42.23 11.22 11.00
C SER A 28 42.82 9.87 10.56
N LEU A 29 42.04 8.97 9.96
CA LEU A 29 42.58 7.72 9.38
C LEU A 29 43.59 8.00 8.26
N ASN A 30 43.31 9.00 7.41
CA ASN A 30 44.19 9.43 6.33
C ASN A 30 45.44 10.13 6.88
N ILE A 31 45.30 10.94 7.94
CA ILE A 31 46.43 11.53 8.69
C ILE A 31 47.27 10.42 9.35
N THR A 32 46.68 9.37 9.90
CA THR A 32 47.41 8.28 10.57
C THR A 32 48.18 7.41 9.58
N ILE A 33 47.65 7.12 8.39
CA ILE A 33 48.43 6.45 7.32
C ILE A 33 49.63 7.33 6.93
N HIS A 34 49.44 8.65 6.88
CA HIS A 34 50.52 9.61 6.59
C HIS A 34 51.46 9.89 7.77
N VAL A 35 51.09 9.62 9.03
CA VAL A 35 51.92 9.85 10.24
C VAL A 35 52.60 8.56 10.74
N SER A 36 52.06 7.38 10.40
CA SER A 36 52.70 6.08 10.67
C SER A 36 53.81 5.74 9.67
N LEU A 37 53.75 6.25 8.43
CA LEU A 37 54.84 6.09 7.45
C LEU A 37 56.15 6.83 7.84
N PRO A 38 56.12 8.08 8.37
CA PRO A 38 57.34 8.78 8.78
C PRO A 38 57.91 8.31 10.12
N GLY A 39 57.09 7.78 11.03
CA GLY A 39 57.56 7.26 12.33
C GLY A 39 58.48 6.04 12.22
N LEU A 40 58.30 5.23 11.16
CA LEU A 40 59.18 4.12 10.82
C LEU A 40 60.48 4.55 10.10
N ILE A 41 60.49 5.72 9.44
CA ILE A 41 61.64 6.24 8.69
C ILE A 41 62.54 7.14 9.57
N LEU A 42 61.95 7.84 10.56
CA LEU A 42 62.70 8.72 11.48
C LEU A 42 63.44 7.97 12.60
N SER A 43 63.26 6.66 12.72
CA SER A 43 64.06 5.80 13.61
C SER A 43 65.50 5.56 13.11
N ASP A 44 65.80 5.83 11.84
CA ASP A 44 67.14 5.65 11.26
C ASP A 44 68.01 6.92 11.31
N TYR A 45 67.44 8.08 11.67
CA TYR A 45 68.20 9.33 11.83
C TYR A 45 68.12 9.80 13.28
N GLY A 46 69.15 9.44 14.06
CA GLY A 46 69.32 9.90 15.43
C GLY A 46 69.26 11.41 15.54
N CYS A 47 68.18 11.93 16.12
CA CYS A 47 68.05 13.34 16.44
C CYS A 47 67.41 13.50 17.83
N HIS A 48 68.23 13.95 18.79
CA HIS A 48 67.81 14.41 20.11
C HIS A 48 66.95 15.68 19.95
N TYR A 49 65.68 15.63 20.36
CA TYR A 49 64.89 16.85 20.62
C TYR A 49 64.06 16.70 21.90
N ASP A 50 64.42 17.52 22.89
CA ASP A 50 63.68 17.79 24.12
C ASP A 50 62.37 18.52 23.81
N SER A 51 61.23 17.99 24.24
CA SER A 51 59.98 18.73 24.52
C SER A 51 58.89 17.84 25.12
N CYS A 52 58.79 17.86 26.46
CA CYS A 52 57.82 17.09 27.26
C CYS A 52 56.32 17.37 26.90
N PHE A 53 56.03 18.51 26.27
CA PHE A 53 54.67 18.95 25.94
C PHE A 53 54.10 18.28 24.67
N HIS A 54 54.91 18.07 23.63
CA HIS A 54 54.49 17.34 22.41
C HIS A 54 54.38 15.83 22.67
N ALA A 55 55.25 15.26 23.50
CA ALA A 55 55.16 13.86 23.91
C ALA A 55 53.87 13.56 24.70
N CYS A 56 53.37 14.52 25.48
CA CYS A 56 52.11 14.37 26.23
C CYS A 56 50.88 14.46 25.30
N LEU A 57 50.87 15.39 24.34
CA LEU A 57 49.77 15.55 23.38
C LEU A 57 49.70 14.38 22.39
N VAL A 58 50.85 13.85 21.97
CA VAL A 58 50.95 12.60 21.20
C VAL A 58 50.48 11.42 22.03
N ARG A 59 50.86 11.29 23.32
CA ARG A 59 50.39 10.22 24.23
C ARG A 59 48.87 10.24 24.44
N VAL A 60 48.27 11.42 24.61
CA VAL A 60 46.81 11.55 24.80
C VAL A 60 46.06 11.26 23.49
N GLY A 61 46.58 11.67 22.33
CA GLY A 61 46.06 11.27 21.02
C GLY A 61 46.24 9.77 20.72
N PHE A 62 47.32 9.17 21.22
CA PHE A 62 47.63 7.74 21.09
C PHE A 62 46.61 6.84 21.80
N LEU A 63 46.02 7.29 22.91
CA LEU A 63 45.08 6.51 23.74
C LEU A 63 43.62 6.54 23.23
N GLY A 64 43.33 7.28 22.16
CA GLY A 64 41.98 7.39 21.57
C GLY A 64 41.65 6.37 20.50
N PHE A 65 42.63 5.57 20.04
CA PHE A 65 42.47 4.66 18.91
C PHE A 65 42.65 3.19 19.32
N PRO A 66 41.85 2.26 18.78
CA PRO A 66 41.98 0.84 19.13
C PRO A 66 43.28 0.20 18.61
N LEU A 67 43.83 0.70 17.49
CA LEU A 67 45.05 0.15 16.88
C LEU A 67 46.28 0.26 17.78
N THR A 68 46.42 1.35 18.52
CA THR A 68 47.54 1.59 19.44
C THR A 68 47.49 0.67 20.66
N TYR A 69 46.30 0.41 21.22
CA TYR A 69 46.15 -0.63 22.26
C TYR A 69 46.45 -2.04 21.71
N GLY A 70 46.13 -2.31 20.44
CA GLY A 70 46.52 -3.54 19.76
C GLY A 70 48.03 -3.72 19.66
N GLU A 71 48.75 -2.69 19.21
CA GLU A 71 50.20 -2.69 19.09
C GLU A 71 50.90 -2.82 20.46
N ILE A 72 50.40 -2.11 21.48
CA ILE A 72 50.91 -2.21 22.86
C ILE A 72 50.68 -3.62 23.40
N GLY A 73 49.47 -4.18 23.25
CA GLY A 73 49.15 -5.53 23.72
C GLY A 73 50.04 -6.60 23.07
N LEU A 74 50.21 -6.55 21.76
CA LEU A 74 51.05 -7.49 21.01
C LEU A 74 52.53 -7.35 21.37
N SER A 75 53.05 -6.11 21.39
CA SER A 75 54.47 -5.86 21.67
C SER A 75 54.85 -6.26 23.10
N VAL A 76 54.02 -5.91 24.08
CA VAL A 76 54.27 -6.28 25.48
C VAL A 76 54.19 -7.79 25.68
N ASN A 77 53.24 -8.49 25.03
CA ASN A 77 53.14 -9.95 25.11
C ASN A 77 54.34 -10.67 24.50
N GLU A 78 54.80 -10.25 23.32
CA GLU A 78 55.92 -10.90 22.62
C GLU A 78 57.27 -10.61 23.30
N PHE A 79 57.57 -9.35 23.61
CA PHE A 79 58.89 -8.94 24.11
C PHE A 79 59.10 -9.22 25.61
N LEU A 80 58.05 -9.54 26.38
CA LEU A 80 58.19 -10.05 27.75
C LEU A 80 58.29 -11.57 27.84
N SER A 81 58.16 -12.29 26.71
CA SER A 81 58.24 -13.75 26.70
C SER A 81 59.66 -14.26 27.08
N PRO A 82 59.79 -15.50 27.62
CA PRO A 82 61.06 -16.02 28.14
C PRO A 82 62.22 -16.00 27.13
N ARG A 83 61.90 -16.04 25.82
CA ARG A 83 62.88 -15.99 24.73
C ARG A 83 63.70 -14.70 24.70
N TRP A 84 63.10 -13.59 25.12
CA TRP A 84 63.70 -12.25 25.09
C TRP A 84 64.31 -11.83 26.45
N GLN A 85 64.33 -12.74 27.44
CA GLN A 85 64.82 -12.50 28.80
C GLN A 85 66.33 -12.78 29.00
N LYS A 86 67.14 -12.70 27.95
CA LYS A 86 68.61 -12.76 28.11
C LYS A 86 69.10 -11.46 28.74
N MET A 87 69.93 -11.57 29.78
CA MET A 87 70.53 -10.43 30.48
C MET A 87 71.59 -9.76 29.60
N LEU A 88 71.48 -8.45 29.41
CA LEU A 88 72.53 -7.61 28.86
C LEU A 88 73.50 -7.18 29.98
N SER A 89 74.69 -6.71 29.62
CA SER A 89 75.74 -6.24 30.54
C SER A 89 75.30 -5.08 31.46
N THR A 90 74.13 -4.51 31.21
CA THR A 90 73.49 -3.37 31.91
C THR A 90 72.41 -3.80 32.93
N ASN A 91 72.33 -5.08 33.33
CA ASN A 91 71.30 -5.64 34.23
C ASN A 91 69.84 -5.51 33.70
N THR A 92 69.66 -5.24 32.41
CA THR A 92 68.35 -5.20 31.72
C THR A 92 68.18 -6.41 30.80
N THR A 93 66.94 -6.88 30.61
CA THR A 93 66.65 -7.90 29.60
C THR A 93 66.58 -7.28 28.21
N ILE A 94 67.01 -8.02 27.18
CA ILE A 94 66.91 -7.58 25.77
C ILE A 94 65.50 -7.07 25.45
N GLY A 95 64.46 -7.79 25.88
CA GLY A 95 63.07 -7.39 25.66
C GLY A 95 62.70 -6.02 26.27
N ARG A 96 63.14 -5.72 27.49
CA ARG A 96 62.88 -4.42 28.14
C ARG A 96 63.65 -3.28 27.50
N GLU A 97 64.85 -3.55 27.00
CA GLU A 97 65.67 -2.55 26.31
C GLU A 97 65.08 -2.17 24.95
N VAL A 98 64.59 -3.16 24.20
CA VAL A 98 63.87 -2.94 22.94
C VAL A 98 62.57 -2.14 23.16
N LEU A 99 61.75 -2.53 24.15
CA LEU A 99 60.55 -1.78 24.51
C LEU A 99 60.88 -0.34 24.97
N GLY A 100 61.98 -0.17 25.71
CA GLY A 100 62.48 1.13 26.18
C GLY A 100 62.90 2.05 25.05
N SER A 101 63.68 1.54 24.10
CA SER A 101 64.18 2.29 22.94
C SER A 101 63.07 2.82 22.03
N ARG A 102 61.94 2.11 21.95
CA ARG A 102 60.77 2.50 21.14
C ARG A 102 59.69 3.25 21.93
N GLY A 103 59.95 3.60 23.21
CA GLY A 103 59.00 4.31 24.06
C GLY A 103 57.75 3.50 24.44
N LEU A 104 57.78 2.18 24.27
CA LEU A 104 56.70 1.22 24.55
C LEU A 104 56.92 0.43 25.84
N ASN A 105 57.86 0.86 26.69
CA ASN A 105 58.13 0.22 27.97
C ASN A 105 57.08 0.63 29.01
N PHE A 106 56.01 -0.15 29.05
CA PHE A 106 54.88 0.03 29.96
C PHE A 106 54.89 -1.07 31.02
N ASP A 107 54.55 -0.74 32.27
CA ASP A 107 54.44 -1.73 33.35
C ASP A 107 53.44 -2.84 32.98
N GLY A 108 53.65 -4.06 33.48
CA GLY A 108 52.86 -5.25 33.13
C GLY A 108 51.34 -5.12 33.32
N TYR A 109 50.89 -4.10 34.06
CA TYR A 109 49.48 -3.73 34.21
C TYR A 109 48.84 -3.18 32.92
N LEU A 110 49.61 -2.48 32.08
CA LEU A 110 49.12 -1.86 30.84
C LEU A 110 48.69 -2.88 29.76
N TYR A 111 49.20 -4.11 29.81
CA TYR A 111 48.71 -5.19 28.95
C TYR A 111 47.22 -5.49 29.19
N TRP A 112 46.81 -5.60 30.46
CA TRP A 112 45.42 -5.85 30.82
C TRP A 112 44.51 -4.66 30.54
N ILE A 113 45.03 -3.43 30.70
CA ILE A 113 44.32 -2.22 30.27
C ILE A 113 44.10 -2.23 28.75
N ALA A 114 45.11 -2.58 27.96
CA ALA A 114 45.01 -2.64 26.51
C ALA A 114 43.99 -3.69 26.04
N LEU A 115 43.99 -4.87 26.65
CA LEU A 115 43.00 -5.92 26.38
C LEU A 115 41.58 -5.46 26.75
N GLY A 116 41.41 -4.83 27.92
CA GLY A 116 40.13 -4.29 28.37
C GLY A 116 39.63 -3.14 27.49
N ALA A 117 40.51 -2.25 27.05
CA ALA A 117 40.19 -1.15 26.14
C ALA A 117 39.75 -1.66 24.76
N LEU A 118 40.47 -2.64 24.18
CA LEU A 118 40.08 -3.28 22.91
C LEU A 118 38.69 -3.91 22.99
N PHE A 119 38.39 -4.60 24.10
CA PHE A 119 37.06 -5.16 24.34
C PHE A 119 35.99 -4.06 24.48
N GLY A 120 36.28 -3.00 25.22
CA GLY A 120 35.39 -1.84 25.36
C GLY A 120 35.08 -1.16 24.02
N PHE A 121 36.10 -0.92 23.19
CA PHE A 121 35.91 -0.38 21.84
C PHE A 121 35.06 -1.32 20.97
N SER A 122 35.26 -2.64 21.06
CA SER A 122 34.43 -3.61 20.31
C SER A 122 32.94 -3.47 20.67
N ILE A 123 32.62 -3.29 21.95
CA ILE A 123 31.22 -3.10 22.40
C ILE A 123 30.67 -1.78 21.85
N VAL A 124 31.41 -0.68 21.98
CA VAL A 124 30.99 0.65 21.51
C VAL A 124 30.74 0.64 20.00
N PHE A 125 31.63 0.05 19.20
CA PHE A 125 31.44 -0.05 17.74
C PHE A 125 30.26 -0.96 17.37
N SER A 126 30.01 -2.04 18.12
CA SER A 126 28.87 -2.93 17.89
C SER A 126 27.54 -2.23 18.17
N ILE A 127 27.47 -1.43 19.25
CA ILE A 127 26.31 -0.60 19.57
C ILE A 127 26.14 0.50 18.51
N GLY A 128 27.23 1.18 18.12
CA GLY A 128 27.21 2.21 17.07
C GLY A 128 26.73 1.68 15.72
N TYR A 129 27.18 0.48 15.33
CA TYR A 129 26.71 -0.22 14.14
C TYR A 129 25.21 -0.52 14.20
N THR A 130 24.75 -1.06 15.34
CA THR A 130 23.34 -1.36 15.56
C THR A 130 22.47 -0.10 15.49
N LEU A 131 22.88 0.98 16.17
CA LEU A 131 22.20 2.28 16.10
C LEU A 131 22.23 2.87 14.69
N SER A 132 23.36 2.80 13.98
CA SER A 132 23.47 3.30 12.61
C SER A 132 22.52 2.57 11.66
N LEU A 133 22.40 1.24 11.79
CA LEU A 133 21.41 0.46 11.04
C LEU A 133 19.97 0.83 11.40
N SER A 134 19.68 1.06 12.69
CA SER A 134 18.35 1.48 13.14
C SER A 134 17.97 2.89 12.65
N PHE A 135 18.92 3.82 12.52
CA PHE A 135 18.64 5.22 12.18
C PHE A 135 18.76 5.58 10.69
N LEU A 136 19.37 4.74 9.85
CA LEU A 136 19.55 5.01 8.40
C LEU A 136 18.34 4.62 7.52
N LYS A 137 17.29 3.99 8.06
CA LYS A 137 16.21 3.41 7.25
C LYS A 137 15.14 4.39 6.73
N CYS A 138 15.32 5.70 6.86
CA CYS A 138 14.30 6.69 6.49
C CYS A 138 14.62 7.40 5.17
N ARG A 139 14.55 6.67 4.05
CA ARG A 139 14.48 7.28 2.73
C ARG A 139 13.45 6.51 1.91
N MET A 140 12.35 7.16 1.57
CA MET A 140 11.37 6.59 0.65
C MET A 140 12.07 6.19 -0.64
N VAL A 141 11.87 4.94 -1.07
CA VAL A 141 12.50 4.38 -2.28
C VAL A 141 12.01 5.13 -3.53
N LEU A 142 10.76 5.59 -3.51
CA LEU A 142 10.17 6.38 -4.59
C LEU A 142 9.78 7.79 -4.12
N PRO A 143 10.32 8.85 -4.76
CA PRO A 143 9.86 10.20 -4.49
C PRO A 143 8.41 10.36 -4.97
N PHE A 144 7.59 11.09 -4.21
CA PHE A 144 6.29 11.58 -4.64
C PHE A 144 6.23 13.09 -4.50
N THR A 145 5.36 13.73 -5.28
CA THR A 145 5.07 15.16 -5.16
C THR A 145 3.87 15.34 -4.23
N PRO A 146 4.00 16.02 -3.08
CA PRO A 146 2.85 16.34 -2.24
C PRO A 146 1.88 17.28 -2.97
N LEU A 147 0.59 16.93 -3.03
CA LEU A 147 -0.43 17.70 -3.75
C LEU A 147 -1.58 18.10 -2.85
N THR A 148 -1.99 19.37 -2.97
CA THR A 148 -3.20 19.90 -2.34
C THR A 148 -4.41 19.58 -3.20
N LEU A 149 -5.56 19.36 -2.57
CA LEU A 149 -6.85 19.26 -3.25
C LEU A 149 -7.76 20.36 -2.73
N VAL A 150 -8.24 21.21 -3.63
CA VAL A 150 -9.07 22.36 -3.33
C VAL A 150 -10.41 22.17 -4.03
N PHE A 151 -11.50 22.44 -3.31
CA PHE A 151 -12.84 22.42 -3.85
C PHE A 151 -13.56 23.70 -3.44
N GLN A 152 -14.16 24.37 -4.42
CA GLN A 152 -14.82 25.64 -4.24
C GLN A 152 -16.24 25.57 -4.77
N ASP A 153 -17.19 25.95 -3.90
CA ASP A 153 -18.62 26.07 -4.17
C ASP A 153 -19.19 24.79 -4.80
N VAL A 154 -18.73 23.64 -4.31
CA VAL A 154 -19.14 22.34 -4.85
C VAL A 154 -20.57 22.02 -4.47
N GLN A 155 -21.38 21.75 -5.48
CA GLN A 155 -22.77 21.34 -5.36
C GLN A 155 -23.00 20.05 -6.12
N TYR A 156 -23.88 19.19 -5.61
CA TYR A 156 -24.21 17.92 -6.25
C TYR A 156 -25.71 17.65 -6.23
N TYR A 157 -26.24 17.35 -7.41
CA TYR A 157 -27.66 17.13 -7.66
C TYR A 157 -27.90 15.73 -8.23
N VAL A 158 -28.89 15.03 -7.67
CA VAL A 158 -29.34 13.72 -8.17
C VAL A 158 -30.79 13.81 -8.61
N ILE A 159 -31.13 13.13 -9.69
CA ILE A 159 -32.51 12.93 -10.12
C ILE A 159 -32.96 11.57 -9.58
N PRO A 160 -33.90 11.52 -8.61
CA PRO A 160 -34.39 10.25 -8.08
C PRO A 160 -35.03 9.39 -9.19
N LEU A 161 -34.74 8.09 -9.19
CA LEU A 161 -35.28 7.13 -10.16
C LEU A 161 -36.81 7.09 -10.14
N GLU A 162 -37.43 7.22 -8.97
CA GLU A 162 -38.89 7.23 -8.78
C GLU A 162 -39.58 8.41 -9.48
N THR A 163 -38.92 9.56 -9.56
CA THR A 163 -39.45 10.74 -10.27
C THR A 163 -39.32 10.59 -11.78
N ARG A 164 -38.39 9.75 -12.23
CA ARG A 164 -38.13 9.47 -13.66
C ARG A 164 -39.26 8.68 -14.31
N GLU A 165 -39.95 7.83 -13.54
CA GLU A 165 -41.08 7.01 -14.01
C GLU A 165 -42.42 7.76 -14.01
N ARG A 166 -42.57 8.80 -13.18
CA ARG A 166 -43.87 9.48 -12.96
C ARG A 166 -44.07 10.79 -13.71
N GLY A 167 -43.15 11.22 -14.58
CA GLY A 167 -43.36 12.36 -15.49
C GLY A 167 -43.60 13.74 -14.84
N PHE A 168 -43.55 13.85 -13.51
CA PHE A 168 -43.67 15.13 -12.81
C PHE A 168 -42.34 15.90 -12.87
N ASN A 169 -42.45 17.24 -12.91
CA ASN A 169 -41.33 18.19 -12.91
C ASN A 169 -40.16 17.67 -12.07
N GLN A 170 -39.01 17.46 -12.72
CA GLN A 170 -37.79 16.87 -12.18
C GLN A 170 -37.29 17.69 -10.97
N LYS A 171 -37.80 17.42 -9.78
CA LYS A 171 -37.30 18.05 -8.55
C LYS A 171 -35.94 17.42 -8.26
N LYS A 172 -34.88 18.08 -8.73
CA LYS A 172 -33.49 17.69 -8.46
C LYS A 172 -33.30 17.66 -6.94
N LEU A 173 -32.88 16.52 -6.41
CA LEU A 173 -32.50 16.40 -5.01
C LEU A 173 -31.08 16.91 -4.87
N GLN A 174 -30.90 18.03 -4.17
CA GLN A 174 -29.59 18.55 -3.83
C GLN A 174 -29.04 17.80 -2.62
N LEU A 175 -27.89 17.15 -2.79
CA LEU A 175 -27.23 16.39 -1.73
C LEU A 175 -26.06 17.15 -1.10
N LEU A 176 -25.43 18.06 -1.86
CA LEU A 176 -24.35 18.93 -1.41
C LEU A 176 -24.64 20.39 -1.78
N SER A 177 -24.38 21.31 -0.86
CA SER A 177 -24.69 22.73 -0.99
C SER A 177 -23.50 23.61 -0.60
N ASP A 178 -22.92 24.29 -1.59
CA ASP A 178 -21.85 25.31 -1.45
C ASP A 178 -20.69 24.83 -0.57
N VAL A 179 -20.18 23.64 -0.87
CA VAL A 179 -19.10 23.03 -0.09
C VAL A 179 -17.76 23.59 -0.57
N THR A 180 -17.10 24.36 0.29
CA THR A 180 -15.81 25.00 0.01
C THR A 180 -14.77 24.62 1.06
N GLY A 181 -13.61 24.15 0.64
CA GLY A 181 -12.53 23.71 1.53
C GLY A 181 -11.30 23.20 0.79
N ALA A 182 -10.29 22.80 1.54
CA ALA A 182 -9.03 22.29 0.99
C ALA A 182 -8.44 21.18 1.86
N PHE A 183 -7.76 20.23 1.22
CA PHE A 183 -6.96 19.20 1.85
C PHE A 183 -5.49 19.43 1.56
N ARG A 184 -4.67 19.34 2.61
CA ARG A 184 -3.25 19.73 2.58
C ARG A 184 -2.31 18.53 2.75
N PRO A 185 -1.14 18.55 2.11
CA PRO A 185 -0.13 17.52 2.28
C PRO A 185 0.38 17.43 3.72
N GLY A 186 0.58 16.20 4.21
CA GLY A 186 1.09 15.94 5.55
C GLY A 186 0.06 16.15 6.66
N VAL A 187 -1.20 16.40 6.30
CA VAL A 187 -2.31 16.63 7.23
C VAL A 187 -3.32 15.50 7.10
N LEU A 188 -3.63 14.83 8.21
CA LEU A 188 -4.70 13.85 8.28
C LEU A 188 -6.03 14.54 8.61
N THR A 189 -6.92 14.63 7.62
CA THR A 189 -8.22 15.30 7.76
C THR A 189 -9.35 14.32 8.03
N ALA A 190 -10.13 14.56 9.08
CA ALA A 190 -11.36 13.84 9.39
C ALA A 190 -12.55 14.51 8.71
N LEU A 191 -13.33 13.75 7.95
CA LEU A 191 -14.62 14.17 7.40
C LEU A 191 -15.74 13.52 8.22
N MET A 192 -16.42 14.31 9.04
CA MET A 192 -17.44 13.83 9.97
C MET A 192 -18.80 14.49 9.73
N GLY A 193 -19.82 13.94 10.36
CA GLY A 193 -21.20 14.40 10.25
C GLY A 193 -22.18 13.27 10.53
N VAL A 194 -23.44 13.63 10.80
CA VAL A 194 -24.51 12.65 11.01
C VAL A 194 -24.71 11.73 9.80
N SER A 195 -25.36 10.58 10.00
CA SER A 195 -25.71 9.70 8.88
C SER A 195 -26.61 10.44 7.88
N GLY A 196 -26.35 10.30 6.58
CA GLY A 196 -27.05 11.05 5.54
C GLY A 196 -26.60 12.50 5.33
N ALA A 197 -25.58 13.00 6.06
CA ALA A 197 -25.05 14.36 5.86
C ALA A 197 -24.34 14.59 4.51
N GLY A 198 -24.08 13.54 3.73
CA GLY A 198 -23.39 13.64 2.43
C GLY A 198 -21.88 13.41 2.47
N LYS A 199 -21.33 12.82 3.54
CA LYS A 199 -19.89 12.50 3.69
C LYS A 199 -19.32 11.67 2.53
N THR A 200 -19.86 10.47 2.32
CA THR A 200 -19.48 9.58 1.23
C THR A 200 -19.79 10.19 -0.13
N THR A 201 -20.90 10.94 -0.24
CA THR A 201 -21.25 11.68 -1.46
C THR A 201 -20.18 12.71 -1.82
N LEU A 202 -19.66 13.47 -0.84
CA LEU A 202 -18.60 14.44 -1.05
C LEU A 202 -17.30 13.74 -1.49
N LEU A 203 -16.87 12.68 -0.79
CA LEU A 203 -15.68 11.91 -1.20
C LEU A 203 -15.83 11.34 -2.62
N ASP A 204 -16.98 10.76 -2.96
CA ASP A 204 -17.23 10.18 -4.28
C ASP A 204 -17.23 11.24 -5.39
N VAL A 205 -17.79 12.43 -5.13
CA VAL A 205 -17.78 13.56 -6.08
C VAL A 205 -16.35 14.08 -6.28
N LEU A 206 -15.59 14.23 -5.19
CA LEU A 206 -14.19 14.64 -5.26
C LEU A 206 -13.31 13.59 -5.94
N ALA A 207 -13.59 12.28 -5.76
CA ALA A 207 -12.95 11.18 -6.49
C ALA A 207 -13.41 11.11 -7.97
N GLY A 208 -14.57 11.68 -8.29
CA GLY A 208 -15.25 11.58 -9.58
C GLY A 208 -15.76 10.18 -9.90
N ARG A 209 -16.24 9.47 -8.87
CA ARG A 209 -16.89 8.16 -8.97
C ARG A 209 -18.39 8.24 -9.22
N LYS A 210 -19.03 9.38 -8.92
CA LYS A 210 -20.45 9.60 -9.23
C LYS A 210 -20.64 9.89 -10.72
N THR A 211 -21.43 9.08 -11.40
CA THR A 211 -21.72 9.21 -12.85
C THR A 211 -23.17 9.60 -13.17
N SER A 212 -24.08 9.52 -12.19
CA SER A 212 -25.53 9.72 -12.41
C SER A 212 -26.06 11.11 -12.08
N GLY A 213 -25.28 11.95 -11.38
CA GLY A 213 -25.68 13.30 -10.95
C GLY A 213 -24.91 14.42 -11.64
N TYR A 214 -25.35 15.66 -11.40
CA TYR A 214 -24.71 16.88 -11.90
C TYR A 214 -23.85 17.47 -10.78
N THR A 215 -22.58 17.74 -11.09
CA THR A 215 -21.65 18.43 -10.19
C THR A 215 -21.44 19.85 -10.70
N GLU A 216 -21.62 20.84 -9.83
CA GLU A 216 -21.29 22.25 -10.07
C GLU A 216 -20.21 22.67 -9.06
N GLY A 217 -19.47 23.73 -9.37
CA GLY A 217 -18.31 24.19 -8.59
C GLY A 217 -16.97 23.86 -9.26
N ASP A 218 -15.88 24.30 -8.64
CA ASP A 218 -14.52 24.15 -9.16
C ASP A 218 -13.70 23.23 -8.25
N ILE A 219 -12.96 22.28 -8.85
CA ILE A 219 -12.08 21.35 -8.14
C ILE A 219 -10.69 21.48 -8.75
N LYS A 220 -9.73 21.86 -7.91
CA LYS A 220 -8.33 22.07 -8.32
C LYS A 220 -7.39 21.15 -7.55
N ILE A 221 -6.32 20.72 -8.21
CA ILE A 221 -5.27 19.87 -7.66
C ILE A 221 -3.95 20.62 -7.83
N GLY A 222 -3.26 20.94 -6.74
CA GLY A 222 -2.02 21.71 -6.78
C GLY A 222 -2.14 23.08 -7.47
N GLY A 223 -3.33 23.68 -7.44
CA GLY A 223 -3.64 24.96 -8.11
C GLY A 223 -4.11 24.84 -9.57
N TYR A 224 -4.13 23.64 -10.16
CA TYR A 224 -4.59 23.41 -11.54
C TYR A 224 -5.98 22.77 -11.58
N PRO A 225 -6.81 23.02 -12.60
CA PRO A 225 -8.11 22.35 -12.75
C PRO A 225 -7.97 20.82 -12.79
N LYS A 226 -8.89 20.13 -12.10
CA LYS A 226 -8.87 18.67 -12.04
C LYS A 226 -9.20 18.03 -13.39
N VAL A 227 -8.30 17.19 -13.90
CA VAL A 227 -8.54 16.31 -15.06
C VAL A 227 -9.05 14.95 -14.58
N GLN A 228 -10.33 14.65 -14.82
CA GLN A 228 -10.97 13.45 -14.27
C GLN A 228 -10.36 12.14 -14.79
N GLU A 229 -9.95 12.07 -16.06
CA GLU A 229 -9.46 10.83 -16.67
C GLU A 229 -8.17 10.31 -16.04
N THR A 230 -7.28 11.22 -15.63
CA THR A 230 -5.95 10.91 -15.12
C THR A 230 -5.87 10.98 -13.60
N PHE A 231 -6.92 11.51 -12.93
CA PHE A 231 -6.94 11.71 -11.49
C PHE A 231 -6.71 10.41 -10.69
N ALA A 232 -7.22 9.28 -11.17
CA ALA A 232 -7.02 7.97 -10.55
C ALA A 232 -5.54 7.55 -10.45
N ARG A 233 -4.62 8.19 -11.21
CA ARG A 233 -3.18 7.90 -11.14
C ARG A 233 -2.51 8.51 -9.90
N ILE A 234 -3.06 9.59 -9.37
CA ILE A 234 -2.52 10.32 -8.21
C ILE A 234 -3.37 10.15 -6.94
N LEU A 235 -4.58 9.61 -7.10
CA LEU A 235 -5.53 9.29 -6.03
C LEU A 235 -5.42 7.80 -5.64
N GLY A 236 -5.29 7.54 -4.34
CA GLY A 236 -5.66 6.24 -3.75
C GLY A 236 -7.05 6.34 -3.12
N TYR A 237 -7.93 5.37 -3.37
CA TYR A 237 -9.28 5.37 -2.79
C TYR A 237 -9.54 4.05 -2.08
N CYS A 238 -9.65 4.09 -0.75
CA CYS A 238 -10.03 2.93 0.06
C CYS A 238 -11.55 2.96 0.25
N GLU A 239 -12.24 1.97 -0.32
CA GLU A 239 -13.69 1.79 -0.16
C GLU A 239 -14.03 1.27 1.25
N GLN A 240 -15.28 1.44 1.67
CA GLN A 240 -15.77 0.93 2.96
C GLN A 240 -15.72 -0.61 3.03
N THR A 241 -15.98 -1.28 1.90
CA THR A 241 -15.92 -2.74 1.80
C THR A 241 -14.57 -3.20 1.25
N ASP A 242 -13.88 -4.04 2.03
CA ASP A 242 -12.55 -4.53 1.66
C ASP A 242 -12.62 -5.70 0.65
N VAL A 243 -12.78 -5.38 -0.63
CA VAL A 243 -12.87 -6.34 -1.71
C VAL A 243 -11.48 -6.66 -2.29
N HIS A 244 -11.08 -7.93 -2.19
CA HIS A 244 -9.80 -8.46 -2.71
C HIS A 244 -9.99 -9.89 -3.23
N SER A 245 -9.12 -10.33 -4.15
CA SER A 245 -9.15 -11.71 -4.64
C SER A 245 -8.73 -12.70 -3.54
N PRO A 246 -9.51 -13.75 -3.24
CA PRO A 246 -9.29 -14.60 -2.07
C PRO A 246 -8.09 -15.54 -2.19
N GLN A 247 -7.71 -15.92 -3.41
CA GLN A 247 -6.67 -16.94 -3.69
C GLN A 247 -5.26 -16.38 -3.85
N ILE A 248 -5.09 -15.09 -3.60
CA ILE A 248 -3.84 -14.36 -3.75
C ILE A 248 -3.29 -14.05 -2.36
N THR A 249 -1.97 -14.00 -2.22
CA THR A 249 -1.31 -13.59 -0.97
C THR A 249 -1.31 -12.07 -0.80
N VAL A 250 -0.98 -11.61 0.41
CA VAL A 250 -0.81 -10.18 0.72
C VAL A 250 0.25 -9.57 -0.20
N GLU A 251 1.43 -10.18 -0.31
CA GLU A 251 2.53 -9.67 -1.14
C GLU A 251 2.16 -9.66 -2.63
N GLU A 252 1.57 -10.75 -3.15
CA GLU A 252 1.16 -10.83 -4.56
C GLU A 252 0.10 -9.78 -4.93
N SER A 253 -0.79 -9.43 -3.99
CA SER A 253 -1.78 -8.37 -4.17
C SER A 253 -1.13 -7.00 -4.34
N LEU A 254 -0.08 -6.72 -3.56
CA LEU A 254 0.72 -5.50 -3.69
C LEU A 254 1.54 -5.51 -4.99
N ILE A 255 2.19 -6.62 -5.33
CA ILE A 255 2.95 -6.78 -6.58
C ILE A 255 2.06 -6.52 -7.80
N PHE A 256 0.84 -7.08 -7.80
CA PHE A 256 -0.13 -6.87 -8.87
C PHE A 256 -0.48 -5.39 -9.03
N SER A 257 -0.72 -4.69 -7.91
CA SER A 257 -0.99 -3.24 -7.91
C SER A 257 0.22 -2.42 -8.38
N ALA A 258 1.42 -2.75 -7.90
CA ALA A 258 2.69 -2.12 -8.30
C ALA A 258 2.90 -2.23 -9.80
N TRP A 259 2.72 -3.41 -10.40
CA TRP A 259 2.94 -3.61 -11.83
C TRP A 259 2.04 -2.74 -12.68
N LEU A 260 0.78 -2.53 -12.27
CA LEU A 260 -0.23 -1.84 -13.05
C LEU A 260 -0.27 -0.32 -12.83
N ARG A 261 -0.01 0.14 -11.60
CA ARG A 261 -0.20 1.54 -11.21
C ARG A 261 1.09 2.35 -11.14
N LEU A 262 2.24 1.74 -10.81
CA LEU A 262 3.52 2.46 -10.85
C LEU A 262 3.91 2.80 -12.29
N ALA A 263 4.75 3.82 -12.46
CA ALA A 263 5.24 4.24 -13.77
C ALA A 263 6.02 3.11 -14.46
N SER A 264 5.90 3.04 -15.80
CA SER A 264 6.61 2.05 -16.62
C SER A 264 8.13 2.21 -16.60
N GLN A 265 8.63 3.41 -16.33
CA GLN A 265 10.06 3.74 -16.27
C GLN A 265 10.78 3.21 -15.02
N ILE A 266 10.03 2.77 -14.01
CA ILE A 266 10.61 2.27 -12.75
C ILE A 266 11.02 0.81 -12.96
N ASP A 267 12.27 0.50 -12.60
CA ASP A 267 12.81 -0.86 -12.70
C ASP A 267 12.07 -1.85 -11.79
N SER A 268 12.05 -3.12 -12.18
CA SER A 268 11.39 -4.18 -11.42
C SER A 268 11.98 -4.35 -10.02
N LYS A 269 13.29 -4.12 -9.85
CA LYS A 269 13.95 -4.22 -8.53
C LYS A 269 13.44 -3.12 -7.60
N THR A 270 13.39 -1.87 -8.09
CA THR A 270 12.87 -0.73 -7.34
C THR A 270 11.39 -0.90 -6.98
N LYS A 271 10.59 -1.49 -7.88
CA LYS A 271 9.19 -1.83 -7.58
C LYS A 271 9.09 -2.83 -6.42
N ALA A 272 9.92 -3.87 -6.40
CA ALA A 272 9.94 -4.86 -5.32
C ALA A 272 10.42 -4.25 -3.99
N GLU A 273 11.47 -3.41 -4.02
CA GLU A 273 11.94 -2.66 -2.84
C GLU A 273 10.84 -1.75 -2.28
N PHE A 274 10.08 -1.07 -3.14
CA PHE A 274 8.95 -0.24 -2.72
C PHE A 274 7.79 -1.05 -2.14
N VAL A 275 7.49 -2.23 -2.69
CA VAL A 275 6.49 -3.14 -2.12
C VAL A 275 6.88 -3.56 -0.70
N ASN A 276 8.15 -3.91 -0.48
CA ASN A 276 8.66 -4.24 0.85
C ASN A 276 8.57 -3.05 1.82
N GLU A 277 8.89 -1.83 1.37
CA GLU A 277 8.73 -0.61 2.16
C GLU A 277 7.27 -0.39 2.59
N VAL A 278 6.31 -0.61 1.68
CA VAL A 278 4.88 -0.48 2.00
C VAL A 278 4.42 -1.56 2.98
N LEU A 279 4.88 -2.81 2.83
CA LEU A 279 4.60 -3.89 3.78
C LEU A 279 5.11 -3.57 5.19
N GLU A 280 6.32 -3.00 5.30
CA GLU A 280 6.86 -2.55 6.59
C GLU A 280 6.06 -1.38 7.16
N THR A 281 5.71 -0.37 6.34
CA THR A 281 5.00 0.84 6.78
C THR A 281 3.60 0.54 7.33
N ILE A 282 2.92 -0.44 6.74
CA ILE A 282 1.57 -0.88 7.15
C ILE A 282 1.64 -2.07 8.14
N GLU A 283 2.85 -2.49 8.54
CA GLU A 283 3.09 -3.57 9.52
C GLU A 283 2.48 -4.93 9.07
N LEU A 284 2.56 -5.24 7.78
CA LEU A 284 2.08 -6.49 7.16
C LEU A 284 3.18 -7.51 6.82
N ASP A 285 4.46 -7.17 7.05
CA ASP A 285 5.60 -8.05 6.71
C ASP A 285 5.47 -9.46 7.31
N GLY A 286 5.00 -9.59 8.55
CA GLY A 286 4.81 -10.89 9.20
C GLY A 286 3.71 -11.78 8.60
N ILE A 287 2.86 -11.25 7.72
CA ILE A 287 1.76 -11.99 7.06
C ILE A 287 1.78 -11.85 5.53
N LYS A 288 2.93 -11.47 4.95
CA LYS A 288 3.06 -11.21 3.51
C LYS A 288 2.71 -12.43 2.63
N ASP A 289 3.05 -13.63 3.10
CA ASP A 289 2.79 -14.90 2.40
C ASP A 289 1.40 -15.50 2.70
N ALA A 290 0.62 -14.86 3.58
CA ALA A 290 -0.70 -15.35 3.95
C ALA A 290 -1.72 -15.12 2.81
N LEU A 291 -2.58 -16.11 2.56
CA LEU A 291 -3.69 -15.96 1.63
C LEU A 291 -4.73 -14.98 2.18
N VAL A 292 -5.22 -14.11 1.30
CA VAL A 292 -6.22 -13.10 1.63
C VAL A 292 -7.52 -13.75 2.12
N GLY A 293 -7.98 -14.80 1.44
CA GLY A 293 -9.18 -15.56 1.80
C GLY A 293 -10.50 -14.79 1.67
N ILE A 294 -11.59 -15.48 1.97
CA ILE A 294 -12.96 -14.97 1.83
C ILE A 294 -13.37 -14.23 3.11
N PRO A 295 -13.88 -12.98 3.04
CA PRO A 295 -14.28 -12.22 4.22
C PRO A 295 -15.24 -13.01 5.14
N GLY A 296 -14.92 -13.08 6.43
CA GLY A 296 -15.73 -13.75 7.45
C GLY A 296 -15.65 -15.28 7.48
N VAL A 297 -14.96 -15.91 6.53
CA VAL A 297 -14.85 -17.38 6.44
C VAL A 297 -13.41 -17.85 6.60
N SER A 298 -12.45 -17.23 5.90
CA SER A 298 -11.06 -17.70 5.88
C SER A 298 -10.05 -16.60 5.54
N GLY A 299 -8.78 -16.88 5.81
CA GLY A 299 -7.65 -15.99 5.49
C GLY A 299 -7.46 -14.90 6.54
N LEU A 300 -7.37 -13.65 6.08
CA LEU A 300 -7.03 -12.50 6.91
C LEU A 300 -8.16 -12.09 7.85
N SER A 301 -7.78 -11.59 9.04
CA SER A 301 -8.70 -10.90 9.94
C SER A 301 -9.25 -9.62 9.30
N THR A 302 -10.36 -9.09 9.82
CA THR A 302 -10.96 -7.84 9.34
C THR A 302 -9.96 -6.68 9.39
N GLU A 303 -9.23 -6.56 10.49
CA GLU A 303 -8.16 -5.59 10.73
C GLU A 303 -7.02 -5.69 9.69
N GLN A 304 -6.49 -6.91 9.49
CA GLN A 304 -5.42 -7.16 8.52
C GLN A 304 -5.88 -6.88 7.08
N ARG A 305 -7.14 -7.21 6.77
CA ARG A 305 -7.73 -6.95 5.45
C ARG A 305 -7.89 -5.45 5.18
N LYS A 306 -8.26 -4.65 6.17
CA LYS A 306 -8.29 -3.18 6.06
C LYS A 306 -6.93 -2.61 5.76
N ARG A 307 -5.91 -3.07 6.49
CA ARG A 307 -4.52 -2.71 6.25
C ARG A 307 -4.06 -3.11 4.84
N LEU A 308 -4.45 -4.28 4.35
CA LEU A 308 -4.20 -4.69 2.97
C LEU A 308 -4.85 -3.73 1.96
N THR A 309 -6.10 -3.28 2.18
CA THR A 309 -6.75 -2.29 1.32
C THR A 309 -5.94 -1.00 1.24
N ILE A 310 -5.49 -0.49 2.38
CA ILE A 310 -4.63 0.71 2.44
C ILE A 310 -3.30 0.46 1.72
N ALA A 311 -2.67 -0.69 1.92
CA ALA A 311 -1.39 -1.04 1.30
C ALA A 311 -1.49 -1.13 -0.23
N VAL A 312 -2.55 -1.77 -0.77
CA VAL A 312 -2.76 -1.91 -2.22
C VAL A 312 -2.93 -0.54 -2.90
N GLU A 313 -3.57 0.42 -2.23
CA GLU A 313 -3.68 1.80 -2.71
C GLU A 313 -2.37 2.58 -2.53
N LEU A 314 -1.63 2.37 -1.44
CA LEU A 314 -0.37 3.06 -1.16
C LEU A 314 0.76 2.65 -2.12
N VAL A 315 0.77 1.40 -2.59
CA VAL A 315 1.76 0.89 -3.56
C VAL A 315 1.72 1.61 -4.92
N SER A 316 0.64 2.34 -5.24
CA SER A 316 0.66 3.20 -6.44
C SER A 316 1.44 4.50 -6.26
N ASN A 317 2.05 4.72 -5.08
CA ASN A 317 2.69 5.96 -4.66
C ASN A 317 1.79 7.20 -4.85
N PRO A 318 0.53 7.18 -4.37
CA PRO A 318 -0.40 8.29 -4.56
C PRO A 318 0.01 9.52 -3.74
N SER A 319 -0.38 10.70 -4.22
CA SER A 319 -0.17 11.97 -3.52
C SER A 319 -1.35 12.32 -2.61
N ILE A 320 -2.55 11.88 -3.00
CA ILE A 320 -3.82 12.09 -2.28
C ILE A 320 -4.44 10.72 -2.01
N ILE A 321 -4.90 10.49 -0.78
CA ILE A 321 -5.57 9.25 -0.37
C ILE A 321 -6.89 9.58 0.29
N PHE A 322 -7.97 9.00 -0.22
CA PHE A 322 -9.29 9.03 0.39
C PHE A 322 -9.58 7.67 1.04
N MET A 323 -10.12 7.69 2.25
CA MET A 323 -10.51 6.49 2.99
C MET A 323 -11.95 6.63 3.45
N ASP A 324 -12.81 5.74 2.97
CA ASP A 324 -14.22 5.73 3.37
C ASP A 324 -14.42 4.82 4.58
N GLU A 325 -14.61 5.41 5.76
CA GLU A 325 -14.85 4.74 7.03
C GLU A 325 -13.86 3.61 7.38
N PRO A 326 -12.55 3.92 7.48
CA PRO A 326 -11.52 2.91 7.70
C PRO A 326 -11.64 2.17 9.04
N THR A 327 -12.41 2.67 10.00
CA THR A 327 -12.59 2.04 11.33
C THR A 327 -13.85 1.18 11.47
N THR A 328 -14.69 1.07 10.43
CA THR A 328 -15.93 0.28 10.49
C THR A 328 -15.69 -1.21 10.67
N GLY A 329 -16.55 -1.87 11.45
CA GLY A 329 -16.46 -3.33 11.68
C GLY A 329 -15.22 -3.77 12.48
N LEU A 330 -14.51 -2.83 13.10
CA LEU A 330 -13.36 -3.08 13.96
C LEU A 330 -13.70 -2.78 15.43
N ASP A 331 -13.08 -3.53 16.34
CA ASP A 331 -13.07 -3.16 17.75
C ASP A 331 -12.12 -1.97 17.99
N ALA A 332 -12.19 -1.36 19.17
CA ALA A 332 -11.41 -0.15 19.48
C ALA A 332 -9.90 -0.36 19.31
N ARG A 333 -9.38 -1.55 19.65
CA ARG A 333 -7.96 -1.88 19.51
C ARG A 333 -7.55 -2.03 18.05
N ALA A 334 -8.28 -2.80 17.25
CA ALA A 334 -7.99 -2.96 15.82
C ALA A 334 -8.09 -1.61 15.09
N ALA A 335 -9.12 -0.81 15.40
CA ALA A 335 -9.28 0.51 14.82
C ALA A 335 -8.09 1.44 15.14
N ALA A 336 -7.56 1.39 16.36
CA ALA A 336 -6.37 2.16 16.74
C ALA A 336 -5.11 1.71 15.97
N ILE A 337 -4.94 0.41 15.72
CA ILE A 337 -3.81 -0.13 14.92
C ILE A 337 -3.89 0.38 13.48
N VAL A 338 -5.07 0.29 12.85
CA VAL A 338 -5.29 0.80 11.49
C VAL A 338 -5.03 2.31 11.44
N MET A 339 -5.57 3.08 12.37
CA MET A 339 -5.40 4.53 12.39
C MET A 339 -3.96 4.96 12.66
N ARG A 340 -3.20 4.19 13.45
CA ARG A 340 -1.75 4.38 13.59
C ARG A 340 -1.02 4.22 12.27
N ALA A 341 -1.34 3.17 11.51
CA ALA A 341 -0.77 2.95 10.19
C ALA A 341 -1.13 4.11 9.23
N VAL A 342 -2.39 4.56 9.22
CA VAL A 342 -2.83 5.72 8.43
C VAL A 342 -2.06 6.99 8.82
N LYS A 343 -1.85 7.24 10.12
CA LYS A 343 -1.06 8.38 10.60
C LYS A 343 0.39 8.30 10.15
N ASN A 344 1.00 7.12 10.18
CA ASN A 344 2.35 6.90 9.66
C ASN A 344 2.43 7.25 8.17
N VAL A 345 1.42 6.88 7.38
CA VAL A 345 1.33 7.25 5.96
C VAL A 345 1.13 8.77 5.80
N ALA A 346 0.30 9.42 6.61
CA ALA A 346 0.12 10.88 6.56
C ALA A 346 1.45 11.61 6.84
N ASN A 347 2.21 11.15 7.85
CA ASN A 347 3.50 11.72 8.25
C ASN A 347 4.57 11.65 7.15
N THR A 348 4.40 10.82 6.11
CA THR A 348 5.28 10.84 4.92
C THR A 348 5.11 12.09 4.06
N GLY A 349 4.07 12.91 4.31
CA GLY A 349 3.75 14.12 3.56
C GLY A 349 2.60 13.96 2.55
N ARG A 350 1.85 12.86 2.60
CA ARG A 350 0.69 12.62 1.71
C ARG A 350 -0.54 13.37 2.23
N THR A 351 -1.45 13.73 1.33
CA THR A 351 -2.74 14.33 1.68
C THR A 351 -3.73 13.21 1.96
N ILE A 352 -4.21 13.07 3.20
CA ILE A 352 -5.11 11.98 3.58
C ILE A 352 -6.42 12.53 4.14
N VAL A 353 -7.54 12.00 3.63
CA VAL A 353 -8.88 12.33 4.10
C VAL A 353 -9.60 11.05 4.47
N CYS A 354 -10.14 10.99 5.67
CA CYS A 354 -10.90 9.84 6.15
C CYS A 354 -12.31 10.26 6.55
N THR A 355 -13.34 9.58 6.05
CA THR A 355 -14.66 9.67 6.69
C THR A 355 -14.67 8.82 7.94
N ILE A 356 -15.24 9.33 9.03
CA ILE A 356 -15.37 8.56 10.27
C ILE A 356 -16.75 8.76 10.87
N HIS A 357 -17.32 7.66 11.36
CA HIS A 357 -18.53 7.62 12.14
C HIS A 357 -18.20 7.37 13.62
N GLN A 358 -18.45 8.36 14.49
CA GLN A 358 -18.33 8.28 15.96
C GLN A 358 -17.06 7.55 16.48
N PRO A 359 -15.85 8.15 16.35
CA PRO A 359 -14.60 7.55 16.81
C PRO A 359 -14.45 7.59 18.33
N ASN A 360 -13.62 6.68 18.87
CA ASN A 360 -13.09 6.80 20.22
C ASN A 360 -12.17 8.03 20.33
N ILE A 361 -11.97 8.56 21.55
CA ILE A 361 -11.16 9.74 21.84
C ILE A 361 -9.74 9.60 21.26
N ASP A 362 -9.09 8.45 21.48
CA ASP A 362 -7.72 8.21 20.98
C ASP A 362 -7.61 8.29 19.45
N ILE A 363 -8.67 7.86 18.74
CA ILE A 363 -8.73 7.93 17.28
C ILE A 363 -9.04 9.35 16.82
N PHE A 364 -9.94 10.04 17.52
CA PHE A 364 -10.31 11.40 17.20
C PHE A 364 -9.12 12.35 17.32
N GLU A 365 -8.33 12.21 18.40
CA GLU A 365 -7.11 13.00 18.65
C GLU A 365 -5.96 12.68 17.68
N ALA A 366 -6.04 11.60 16.89
CA ALA A 366 -5.04 11.31 15.86
C ALA A 366 -5.17 12.22 14.63
N PHE A 367 -6.33 12.85 14.43
CA PHE A 367 -6.60 13.77 13.32
C PHE A 367 -5.99 15.15 13.55
N ASP A 368 -5.49 15.74 12.47
CA ASP A 368 -4.93 17.09 12.49
C ASP A 368 -6.00 18.15 12.21
N GLU A 369 -6.91 17.85 11.27
CA GLU A 369 -7.99 18.72 10.84
C GLU A 369 -9.34 18.00 10.79
N LEU A 370 -10.42 18.75 10.95
CA LEU A 370 -11.79 18.29 10.94
C LEU A 370 -12.61 19.14 9.97
N ILE A 371 -13.35 18.46 9.09
CA ILE A 371 -14.46 19.03 8.32
C ILE A 371 -15.73 18.35 8.79
N LEU A 372 -16.68 19.14 9.32
CA LEU A 372 -17.96 18.67 9.82
C LEU A 372 -19.09 19.07 8.88
N LEU A 373 -19.84 18.08 8.40
CA LEU A 373 -21.03 18.24 7.58
C LEU A 373 -22.30 18.04 8.39
N LYS A 374 -23.29 18.91 8.15
CA LYS A 374 -24.67 18.70 8.63
C LYS A 374 -25.56 18.11 7.54
N THR A 375 -26.75 17.64 7.94
CA THR A 375 -27.81 17.22 7.02
C THR A 375 -28.10 18.31 5.98
N GLY A 376 -28.19 17.92 4.71
CA GLY A 376 -28.27 18.84 3.57
C GLY A 376 -26.91 19.20 2.95
N GLY A 377 -25.82 18.54 3.37
CA GLY A 377 -24.54 18.63 2.69
C GLY A 377 -23.87 20.00 2.79
N ARG A 378 -24.01 20.66 3.94
CA ARG A 378 -23.38 21.95 4.25
C ARG A 378 -22.30 21.77 5.32
N ILE A 379 -21.21 22.53 5.18
CA ILE A 379 -20.16 22.59 6.21
C ILE A 379 -20.63 23.45 7.38
N ILE A 380 -20.39 22.98 8.60
CA ILE A 380 -20.64 23.71 9.85
C ILE A 380 -19.37 23.96 10.66
N TYR A 381 -18.28 23.25 10.32
CA TYR A 381 -16.96 23.46 10.88
C TYR A 381 -15.89 22.99 9.88
N SER A 382 -14.82 23.77 9.72
CA SER A 382 -13.62 23.39 8.97
C SER A 382 -12.41 24.01 9.67
N GLY A 383 -11.50 23.19 10.17
CA GLY A 383 -10.33 23.69 10.89
C GLY A 383 -9.57 22.63 11.69
N PRO A 384 -8.52 23.03 12.42
CA PRO A 384 -7.73 22.14 13.25
C PRO A 384 -8.51 21.69 14.50
N LEU A 385 -8.31 20.46 14.95
CA LEU A 385 -8.97 19.97 16.18
C LEU A 385 -8.50 20.75 17.42
N GLY A 386 -7.23 21.14 17.45
CA GLY A 386 -6.55 21.67 18.63
C GLY A 386 -6.06 20.53 19.54
N GLN A 387 -5.24 20.87 20.53
CA GLN A 387 -4.76 19.89 21.50
C GLN A 387 -5.92 19.45 22.40
N HIS A 388 -6.19 18.15 22.50
CA HIS A 388 -7.34 17.62 23.25
C HIS A 388 -8.68 18.17 22.74
N SER A 389 -8.80 18.38 21.42
CA SER A 389 -9.99 18.90 20.76
C SER A 389 -10.45 20.28 21.26
N SER A 390 -9.58 21.07 21.89
CA SER A 390 -9.94 22.34 22.53
C SER A 390 -10.57 23.34 21.57
N THR A 391 -10.01 23.49 20.37
CA THR A 391 -10.47 24.47 19.37
C THR A 391 -11.89 24.17 18.87
N VAL A 392 -12.22 22.88 18.67
CA VAL A 392 -13.57 22.44 18.28
C VAL A 392 -14.56 22.69 19.42
N ILE A 393 -14.17 22.35 20.66
CA ILE A 393 -15.01 22.52 21.84
C ILE A 393 -15.31 24.00 22.08
N GLU A 394 -14.29 24.85 22.07
CA GLU A 394 -14.42 26.30 22.25
C GLU A 394 -15.34 26.93 21.19
N TYR A 395 -15.21 26.51 19.93
CA TYR A 395 -16.05 27.00 18.84
C TYR A 395 -17.54 26.71 19.10
N PHE A 396 -17.90 25.45 19.36
CA PHE A 396 -19.31 25.10 19.58
C PHE A 396 -19.84 25.65 20.91
N GLN A 397 -19.02 25.75 21.96
CA GLN A 397 -19.44 26.37 23.23
C GLN A 397 -19.63 27.89 23.14
N SER A 398 -18.99 28.56 22.16
CA SER A 398 -19.21 29.99 21.93
C SER A 398 -20.61 30.31 21.40
N ILE A 399 -21.32 29.30 20.87
CA ILE A 399 -22.65 29.46 20.31
C ILE A 399 -23.69 29.49 21.44
N PRO A 400 -24.55 30.53 21.53
CA PRO A 400 -25.56 30.63 22.58
C PRO A 400 -26.51 29.43 22.56
N GLY A 401 -26.76 28.86 23.74
CA GLY A 401 -27.69 27.73 23.93
C GLY A 401 -27.05 26.35 23.83
N VAL A 402 -25.83 26.22 23.30
CA VAL A 402 -25.11 24.94 23.28
C VAL A 402 -24.69 24.54 24.70
N HIS A 403 -25.01 23.30 25.09
CA HIS A 403 -24.60 22.75 26.38
C HIS A 403 -23.09 22.50 26.42
N LYS A 404 -22.44 22.89 27.53
CA LYS A 404 -21.03 22.58 27.77
C LYS A 404 -20.80 21.07 27.81
N ILE A 405 -19.63 20.65 27.35
CA ILE A 405 -19.22 19.25 27.41
C ILE A 405 -19.09 18.81 28.87
N ARG A 406 -19.51 17.59 29.18
CA ARG A 406 -19.35 16.99 30.51
C ARG A 406 -17.93 16.44 30.66
N ASP A 407 -17.42 16.39 31.88
CA ASP A 407 -16.14 15.75 32.17
C ASP A 407 -16.15 14.28 31.74
N ASN A 408 -15.05 13.81 31.14
CA ASN A 408 -14.88 12.46 30.58
C ASN A 408 -15.85 12.08 29.45
N TYR A 409 -16.51 13.06 28.83
CA TYR A 409 -17.37 12.80 27.68
C TYR A 409 -16.60 12.95 26.37
N ASN A 410 -16.86 12.07 25.40
CA ASN A 410 -16.14 12.04 24.13
C ASN A 410 -16.47 13.30 23.29
N PRO A 411 -15.48 14.15 22.95
CA PRO A 411 -15.71 15.36 22.17
C PRO A 411 -16.37 15.09 20.81
N ALA A 412 -16.01 13.98 20.16
CA ALA A 412 -16.57 13.63 18.86
C ALA A 412 -18.07 13.27 18.95
N THR A 413 -18.47 12.55 20.00
CA THR A 413 -19.87 12.21 20.25
C THR A 413 -20.66 13.46 20.62
N TRP A 414 -20.14 14.27 21.54
CA TRP A 414 -20.76 15.54 21.95
C TRP A 414 -21.03 16.47 20.78
N MET A 415 -20.03 16.66 19.92
CA MET A 415 -20.15 17.50 18.75
C MET A 415 -21.27 17.03 17.83
N LEU A 416 -21.38 15.71 17.58
CA LEU A 416 -22.44 15.15 16.73
C LEU A 416 -23.83 15.26 17.37
N ASP A 417 -23.93 15.17 18.68
CA ASP A 417 -25.20 15.30 19.41
C ASP A 417 -25.70 16.75 19.39
N VAL A 418 -24.82 17.71 19.66
CA VAL A 418 -25.11 19.16 19.64
C VAL A 418 -25.45 19.66 18.23
N THR A 419 -24.84 19.06 17.20
CA THR A 419 -25.05 19.45 15.80
C THR A 419 -26.12 18.59 15.10
N SER A 420 -26.84 17.77 15.85
CA SER A 420 -27.95 16.97 15.34
C SER A 420 -29.12 17.85 14.88
N THR A 421 -29.94 17.34 13.96
CA THR A 421 -31.11 18.07 13.44
C THR A 421 -32.12 18.40 14.54
N SER A 422 -32.24 17.55 15.56
CA SER A 422 -33.13 17.77 16.70
C SER A 422 -32.62 18.90 17.59
N ALA A 423 -31.33 18.89 17.94
CA ALA A 423 -30.71 19.95 18.72
C ALA A 423 -30.76 21.30 17.99
N GLU A 424 -30.54 21.29 16.68
CA GLU A 424 -30.65 22.49 15.83
C GLU A 424 -32.07 23.08 15.86
N ALA A 425 -33.11 22.23 15.82
CA ALA A 425 -34.51 22.65 15.90
C ALA A 425 -34.89 23.19 17.29
N GLU A 426 -34.39 22.58 18.37
CA GLU A 426 -34.62 23.04 19.74
C GLU A 426 -33.99 24.41 20.03
N LEU A 427 -32.80 24.64 19.48
CA LEU A 427 -32.08 25.91 19.59
C LEU A 427 -32.63 26.98 18.66
N GLY A 428 -33.34 26.59 17.60
CA GLY A 428 -33.85 27.52 16.58
C GLY A 428 -32.75 28.23 15.80
N VAL A 429 -31.57 27.61 15.67
CA VAL A 429 -30.40 28.17 14.97
C VAL A 429 -30.11 27.40 13.68
N ASP A 430 -29.37 28.00 12.74
CA ASP A 430 -28.81 27.28 11.60
C ASP A 430 -27.28 27.32 11.69
N PHE A 431 -26.66 26.19 12.06
CA PHE A 431 -25.21 26.10 12.22
C PHE A 431 -24.45 26.44 10.93
N SER A 432 -25.06 26.22 9.75
CA SER A 432 -24.42 26.60 8.49
C SER A 432 -24.30 28.11 8.31
N GLN A 433 -25.27 28.87 8.82
CA GLN A 433 -25.21 30.33 8.78
C GLN A 433 -24.22 30.89 9.80
N ILE A 434 -24.13 30.27 10.98
CA ILE A 434 -23.15 30.62 12.01
C ILE A 434 -21.73 30.42 11.45
N TYR A 435 -21.48 29.26 10.85
CA TYR A 435 -20.20 28.98 10.22
C TYR A 435 -19.86 30.01 9.14
N ARG A 436 -20.78 30.32 8.22
CA ARG A 436 -20.56 31.34 7.17
C ARG A 436 -20.19 32.73 7.70
N LYS A 437 -20.63 33.09 8.91
CA LYS A 437 -20.30 34.37 9.55
C LYS A 437 -19.05 34.30 10.45
N SER A 438 -18.50 33.12 10.65
CA SER A 438 -17.36 32.90 11.55
C SER A 438 -16.02 33.21 10.89
N SER A 439 -15.01 33.52 11.70
CA SER A 439 -13.62 33.68 11.25
C SER A 439 -13.03 32.40 10.67
N LEU A 440 -13.53 31.22 11.07
CA LEU A 440 -13.11 29.93 10.50
C LEU A 440 -13.45 29.84 9.01
N HIS A 441 -14.63 30.30 8.62
CA HIS A 441 -15.04 30.31 7.22
C HIS A 441 -14.21 31.30 6.38
N GLU A 442 -13.94 32.49 6.92
CA GLU A 442 -13.08 33.48 6.27
C GLU A 442 -11.66 32.95 6.07
N ASN A 443 -11.06 32.35 7.10
CA ASN A 443 -9.75 31.69 7.03
C ASN A 443 -9.74 30.54 6.00
N ASN A 444 -10.81 29.76 5.93
CA ASN A 444 -10.95 28.67 4.98
C ASN A 444 -11.06 29.18 3.52
N ILE A 445 -11.81 30.25 3.27
CA ILE A 445 -11.88 30.90 1.96
C ILE A 445 -10.51 31.45 1.55
N GLU A 446 -9.80 32.09 2.48
CA GLU A 446 -8.47 32.64 2.20
C GLU A 446 -7.45 31.51 1.93
N LEU A 447 -7.51 30.41 2.68
CA LEU A 447 -6.72 29.21 2.41
C LEU A 447 -7.02 28.64 1.02
N VAL A 448 -8.30 28.52 0.65
CA VAL A 448 -8.73 28.05 -0.67
C VAL A 448 -8.22 28.97 -1.77
N ARG A 449 -8.26 30.29 -1.57
CA ARG A 449 -7.72 31.28 -2.52
C ARG A 449 -6.21 31.09 -2.71
N GLN A 450 -5.45 30.96 -1.63
CA GLN A 450 -4.00 30.77 -1.67
C GLN A 450 -3.60 29.46 -2.35
N LEU A 451 -4.31 28.37 -2.05
CA LEU A 451 -4.03 27.05 -2.62
C LEU A 451 -4.58 26.87 -4.05
N SER A 452 -5.50 27.73 -4.47
CA SER A 452 -6.03 27.76 -5.84
C SER A 452 -5.03 28.33 -6.86
N THR A 453 -4.05 29.11 -6.41
CA THR A 453 -3.00 29.63 -7.28
C THR A 453 -1.81 28.66 -7.33
N PRO A 454 -1.36 28.24 -8.52
CA PRO A 454 -0.23 27.34 -8.64
C PRO A 454 1.06 28.00 -8.12
N PRO A 455 1.93 27.27 -7.39
CA PRO A 455 3.22 27.79 -6.95
C PRO A 455 4.08 28.29 -8.12
N PRO A 456 4.87 29.37 -7.96
CA PRO A 456 5.71 29.88 -9.03
C PRO A 456 6.72 28.81 -9.49
N GLY A 457 6.67 28.46 -10.77
CA GLY A 457 7.54 27.43 -11.37
C GLY A 457 7.00 25.99 -11.32
N SER A 458 5.81 25.75 -10.74
CA SER A 458 5.15 24.44 -10.88
C SER A 458 4.65 24.22 -12.30
N ARG A 459 4.55 22.96 -12.70
CA ARG A 459 3.93 22.54 -13.96
C ARG A 459 2.66 21.77 -13.64
N ASP A 460 1.68 21.91 -14.53
CA ASP A 460 0.46 21.11 -14.46
C ASP A 460 0.77 19.61 -14.56
N LEU A 461 0.03 18.80 -13.80
CA LEU A 461 0.14 17.35 -13.77
C LEU A 461 -0.54 16.74 -14.99
N HIS A 462 0.13 16.88 -16.14
CA HIS A 462 -0.35 16.29 -17.37
C HIS A 462 0.16 14.86 -17.53
N PHE A 463 -0.76 13.90 -17.63
CA PHE A 463 -0.46 12.52 -17.98
C PHE A 463 -0.94 12.25 -19.40
N SER A 464 -0.06 11.74 -20.26
CA SER A 464 -0.38 11.44 -21.67
C SER A 464 -1.36 10.28 -21.85
N THR A 465 -1.49 9.42 -20.83
CA THR A 465 -2.34 8.22 -20.87
C THR A 465 -3.15 8.10 -19.59
N ARG A 466 -4.39 7.61 -19.74
CA ARG A 466 -5.28 7.26 -18.62
C ARG A 466 -4.65 6.22 -17.68
N PHE A 467 -4.04 5.18 -18.25
CA PHE A 467 -3.38 4.11 -17.49
C PHE A 467 -1.87 4.32 -17.44
N SER A 468 -1.22 3.84 -16.38
CA SER A 468 0.24 3.94 -16.22
C SER A 468 1.00 2.98 -17.16
N GLN A 469 0.44 1.81 -17.43
CA GLN A 469 1.05 0.76 -18.25
C GLN A 469 0.37 0.57 -19.60
N ASN A 470 1.11 -0.03 -20.53
CA ASN A 470 0.61 -0.45 -21.84
C ASN A 470 -0.42 -1.58 -21.73
N GLY A 471 -1.37 -1.63 -22.66
CA GLY A 471 -2.44 -2.65 -22.66
C GLY A 471 -1.96 -4.10 -22.65
N TRP A 472 -0.81 -4.39 -23.28
CA TRP A 472 -0.22 -5.74 -23.25
C TRP A 472 0.30 -6.13 -21.86
N ILE A 473 0.91 -5.19 -21.13
CA ILE A 473 1.38 -5.41 -19.75
C ILE A 473 0.16 -5.62 -18.85
N GLN A 474 -0.90 -4.82 -19.04
CA GLN A 474 -2.15 -5.00 -18.32
C GLN A 474 -2.72 -6.41 -18.51
N PHE A 475 -2.81 -6.87 -19.76
CA PHE A 475 -3.25 -8.22 -20.09
C PHE A 475 -2.37 -9.30 -19.43
N LYS A 476 -1.04 -9.19 -19.54
CA LYS A 476 -0.10 -10.17 -18.95
C LYS A 476 -0.23 -10.23 -17.42
N SER A 477 -0.36 -9.08 -16.75
CA SER A 477 -0.55 -9.03 -15.30
C SER A 477 -1.90 -9.65 -14.88
N CYS A 478 -2.99 -9.33 -15.59
CA CYS A 478 -4.29 -9.94 -15.34
C CYS A 478 -4.26 -11.46 -15.55
N LEU A 479 -3.60 -11.92 -16.62
CA LEU A 479 -3.44 -13.34 -16.92
C LEU A 479 -2.64 -14.06 -15.82
N TRP A 480 -1.56 -13.46 -15.33
CA TRP A 480 -0.79 -13.99 -14.21
C TRP A 480 -1.64 -14.14 -12.95
N LYS A 481 -2.37 -13.09 -12.59
CA LYS A 481 -3.28 -13.06 -11.44
C LYS A 481 -4.33 -14.17 -11.52
N GLN A 482 -5.01 -14.28 -12.66
CA GLN A 482 -6.06 -15.27 -12.87
C GLN A 482 -5.52 -16.70 -12.92
N ASN A 483 -4.35 -16.92 -13.54
CA ASN A 483 -3.71 -18.24 -13.53
C ASN A 483 -3.43 -18.74 -12.11
N LEU A 484 -2.94 -17.86 -11.23
CA LEU A 484 -2.74 -18.19 -9.81
C LEU A 484 -4.06 -18.48 -9.11
N SER A 485 -5.09 -17.66 -9.33
CA SER A 485 -6.42 -17.84 -8.71
C SER A 485 -7.07 -19.16 -9.13
N TYR A 486 -7.01 -19.52 -10.41
CA TYR A 486 -7.52 -20.80 -10.92
C TYR A 486 -6.71 -21.98 -10.37
N TRP A 487 -5.38 -21.90 -10.40
CA TRP A 487 -4.53 -22.97 -9.88
C TRP A 487 -4.76 -23.23 -8.39
N ARG A 488 -4.90 -22.17 -7.59
CA ARG A 488 -5.12 -22.24 -6.14
C ARG A 488 -6.58 -22.42 -5.72
N SER A 489 -7.51 -22.58 -6.66
CA SER A 489 -8.91 -22.95 -6.38
C SER A 489 -9.21 -24.40 -6.81
N PRO A 490 -8.60 -25.41 -6.14
CA PRO A 490 -8.83 -26.81 -6.51
C PRO A 490 -10.31 -27.22 -6.49
N PRO A 491 -11.19 -26.76 -5.57
CA PRO A 491 -12.60 -27.17 -5.59
C PRO A 491 -13.30 -26.83 -6.91
N TYR A 492 -12.98 -25.69 -7.51
CA TYR A 492 -13.59 -25.24 -8.77
C TYR A 492 -13.17 -26.16 -9.94
N ASN A 493 -11.87 -26.33 -10.14
CA ASN A 493 -11.34 -27.16 -11.24
C ASN A 493 -11.65 -28.64 -11.04
N LEU A 494 -11.55 -29.15 -9.81
CA LEU A 494 -11.85 -30.53 -9.47
C LEU A 494 -13.31 -30.86 -9.73
N MET A 495 -14.26 -30.00 -9.34
CA MET A 495 -15.68 -30.21 -9.58
C MET A 495 -15.99 -30.34 -11.07
N ARG A 496 -15.37 -29.52 -11.93
CA ARG A 496 -15.57 -29.57 -13.38
C ARG A 496 -14.99 -30.84 -13.99
N ILE A 497 -13.78 -31.25 -13.59
CA ILE A 497 -13.16 -32.49 -14.07
C ILE A 497 -13.97 -33.71 -13.61
N MET A 498 -14.34 -33.77 -12.33
CA MET A 498 -15.17 -34.86 -11.78
C MET A 498 -16.52 -34.96 -12.50
N HIS A 499 -17.22 -33.84 -12.68
CA HIS A 499 -18.47 -33.82 -13.42
C HIS A 499 -18.30 -34.30 -14.86
N THR A 500 -17.22 -33.89 -15.54
CA THR A 500 -16.90 -34.34 -16.90
C THR A 500 -16.65 -35.85 -16.94
N VAL A 501 -15.87 -36.40 -16.00
CA VAL A 501 -15.60 -37.85 -15.94
C VAL A 501 -16.90 -38.64 -15.69
N VAL A 502 -17.68 -38.24 -14.69
CA VAL A 502 -18.94 -38.93 -14.33
C VAL A 502 -19.94 -38.89 -15.49
N SER A 503 -20.15 -37.72 -16.09
CA SER A 503 -21.05 -37.59 -17.25
C SER A 503 -20.56 -38.40 -18.45
N SER A 504 -19.25 -38.40 -18.73
CA SER A 504 -18.66 -39.20 -19.81
C SER A 504 -18.91 -40.69 -19.62
N ILE A 505 -18.75 -41.21 -18.39
CA ILE A 505 -18.98 -42.62 -18.07
C ILE A 505 -20.46 -42.97 -18.22
N ILE A 506 -21.36 -42.11 -17.71
CA ILE A 506 -22.81 -42.34 -17.82
C ILE A 506 -23.24 -42.38 -19.30
N PHE A 507 -22.83 -41.40 -20.11
CA PHE A 507 -23.15 -41.37 -21.53
C PHE A 507 -22.50 -42.53 -22.30
N GLY A 508 -21.25 -42.87 -21.99
CA GLY A 508 -20.55 -44.01 -22.59
C GLY A 508 -21.23 -45.34 -22.27
N ALA A 509 -21.70 -45.52 -21.03
CA ALA A 509 -22.39 -46.74 -20.60
C ALA A 509 -23.81 -46.84 -21.18
N LEU A 510 -24.55 -45.72 -21.23
CA LEU A 510 -25.92 -45.69 -21.73
C LEU A 510 -25.99 -46.00 -23.24
N PHE A 511 -24.97 -45.58 -24.00
CA PHE A 511 -24.88 -45.78 -25.45
C PHE A 511 -23.83 -46.82 -25.86
N TRP A 512 -23.54 -47.78 -24.98
CA TRP A 512 -22.49 -48.77 -25.18
C TRP A 512 -22.61 -49.52 -26.53
N ASN A 513 -21.56 -49.46 -27.35
CA ASN A 513 -21.47 -50.08 -28.68
C ASN A 513 -22.63 -49.80 -29.66
N GLN A 514 -23.48 -48.81 -29.40
CA GLN A 514 -24.58 -48.49 -30.31
C GLN A 514 -24.09 -47.99 -31.67
N GLY A 515 -22.87 -47.43 -31.75
CA GLY A 515 -22.26 -46.98 -33.01
C GLY A 515 -22.03 -48.08 -34.05
N GLN A 516 -22.04 -49.36 -33.64
CA GLN A 516 -21.84 -50.51 -34.54
C GLN A 516 -23.15 -51.07 -35.11
N HIS A 517 -24.30 -50.77 -34.51
CA HIS A 517 -25.60 -51.35 -34.87
C HIS A 517 -26.49 -50.37 -35.66
N ILE A 518 -26.19 -50.15 -36.95
CA ILE A 518 -26.83 -49.11 -37.79
C ILE A 518 -27.95 -49.67 -38.72
N THR A 519 -28.62 -50.76 -38.35
CA THR A 519 -29.59 -51.43 -39.26
C THR A 519 -30.99 -50.80 -39.25
N ASN A 520 -31.39 -50.12 -38.16
CA ASN A 520 -32.73 -49.54 -38.01
C ASN A 520 -32.69 -48.01 -37.94
N GLN A 521 -33.72 -47.36 -38.49
CA GLN A 521 -33.90 -45.90 -38.41
C GLN A 521 -33.89 -45.39 -36.96
N GLN A 522 -34.44 -46.17 -36.02
CA GLN A 522 -34.42 -45.85 -34.59
C GLN A 522 -33.00 -45.79 -34.01
N ASN A 523 -32.10 -46.70 -34.41
CA ASN A 523 -30.72 -46.69 -33.91
C ASN A 523 -29.94 -45.47 -34.41
N LEU A 524 -30.24 -45.04 -35.63
CA LEU A 524 -29.67 -43.84 -36.23
C LEU A 524 -30.12 -42.57 -35.47
N PHE A 525 -31.41 -42.50 -35.10
CA PHE A 525 -31.91 -41.45 -34.22
C PHE A 525 -31.30 -41.49 -32.80
N ASN A 526 -31.10 -42.69 -32.23
CA ASN A 526 -30.47 -42.84 -30.91
C ASN A 526 -29.02 -42.33 -30.92
N ILE A 527 -28.24 -42.60 -31.98
CA ILE A 527 -26.86 -42.11 -32.13
C ILE A 527 -26.84 -40.58 -32.33
N LEU A 528 -27.73 -40.02 -33.14
CA LEU A 528 -27.84 -38.56 -33.29
C LEU A 528 -28.25 -37.89 -31.97
N GLY A 529 -29.20 -38.49 -31.26
CA GLY A 529 -29.63 -38.05 -29.94
C GLY A 529 -28.52 -38.10 -28.90
N SER A 530 -27.67 -39.13 -28.92
CA SER A 530 -26.54 -39.25 -27.99
C SER A 530 -25.48 -38.18 -28.20
N MET A 531 -25.15 -37.88 -29.46
CA MET A 531 -24.23 -36.79 -29.81
C MET A 531 -24.76 -35.43 -29.32
N TYR A 532 -26.03 -35.15 -29.60
CA TYR A 532 -26.68 -33.89 -29.19
C TYR A 532 -26.78 -33.76 -27.66
N ALA A 533 -27.27 -34.81 -26.99
CA ALA A 533 -27.47 -34.82 -25.55
C ALA A 533 -26.15 -34.73 -24.79
N GLY A 534 -25.11 -35.45 -25.22
CA GLY A 534 -23.79 -35.42 -24.57
C GLY A 534 -23.15 -34.04 -24.62
N VAL A 535 -23.20 -33.37 -25.78
CA VAL A 535 -22.63 -32.03 -25.95
C VAL A 535 -23.39 -30.98 -25.13
N ILE A 536 -24.72 -30.99 -25.15
CA ILE A 536 -25.52 -30.02 -24.40
C ILE A 536 -25.42 -30.25 -22.89
N PHE A 537 -25.50 -31.49 -22.43
CA PHE A 537 -25.42 -31.79 -21.01
C PHE A 537 -24.07 -31.37 -20.44
N LEU A 538 -22.96 -31.68 -21.12
CA LEU A 538 -21.64 -31.26 -20.69
C LEU A 538 -21.47 -29.72 -20.75
N GLY A 539 -22.02 -29.08 -21.78
CA GLY A 539 -21.99 -27.62 -21.97
C GLY A 539 -22.73 -26.84 -20.88
N ILE A 540 -23.98 -27.20 -20.59
CA ILE A 540 -24.82 -26.52 -19.57
C ILE A 540 -24.18 -26.62 -18.18
N ASN A 541 -23.66 -27.79 -17.82
CA ASN A 541 -23.00 -27.97 -16.52
C ASN A 541 -21.72 -27.12 -16.41
N ASN A 542 -20.92 -27.04 -17.48
CA ASN A 542 -19.77 -26.13 -17.53
C ASN A 542 -20.19 -24.67 -17.35
N CYS A 543 -21.24 -24.22 -18.05
CA CYS A 543 -21.78 -22.87 -17.92
C CYS A 543 -22.20 -22.53 -16.48
N SER A 544 -22.93 -23.43 -15.82
CA SER A 544 -23.40 -23.24 -14.43
C SER A 544 -22.25 -23.06 -13.43
N THR A 545 -21.18 -23.87 -13.55
CA THR A 545 -20.01 -23.77 -12.65
C THR A 545 -19.24 -22.45 -12.82
N VAL A 546 -19.08 -21.99 -14.06
CA VAL A 546 -18.37 -20.73 -14.38
C VAL A 546 -19.12 -19.52 -13.83
N LEU A 547 -20.45 -19.54 -13.88
CA LEU A 547 -21.32 -18.44 -13.43
C LEU A 547 -21.03 -18.03 -11.98
N GLN A 548 -20.95 -19.02 -11.09
CA GLN A 548 -20.75 -18.78 -9.65
C GLN A 548 -19.36 -18.21 -9.35
N TYR A 549 -18.32 -18.79 -9.98
CA TYR A 549 -16.94 -18.37 -9.75
C TYR A 549 -16.69 -16.94 -10.26
N VAL A 550 -17.18 -16.64 -11.47
CA VAL A 550 -16.96 -15.33 -12.12
C VAL A 550 -17.77 -14.22 -11.44
N ALA A 551 -18.92 -14.55 -10.85
CA ALA A 551 -19.70 -13.57 -10.07
C ALA A 551 -18.90 -13.01 -8.88
N THR A 552 -18.09 -13.84 -8.20
CA THR A 552 -17.21 -13.40 -7.11
C THR A 552 -16.04 -12.56 -7.62
N GLU A 553 -15.34 -12.97 -8.68
CA GLU A 553 -14.22 -12.18 -9.23
C GLU A 553 -14.68 -10.85 -9.87
N ARG A 554 -15.95 -10.76 -10.30
CA ARG A 554 -16.51 -9.52 -10.85
C ARG A 554 -16.55 -8.38 -9.84
N THR A 555 -16.85 -8.64 -8.57
CA THR A 555 -16.86 -7.57 -7.55
C THR A 555 -15.47 -6.99 -7.36
N VAL A 556 -14.45 -7.84 -7.38
CA VAL A 556 -13.03 -7.43 -7.37
C VAL A 556 -12.70 -6.61 -8.61
N MET A 557 -13.12 -7.06 -9.79
CA MET A 557 -12.90 -6.35 -11.06
C MET A 557 -13.50 -4.93 -11.05
N TYR A 558 -14.70 -4.74 -10.48
CA TYR A 558 -15.29 -3.41 -10.38
C TYR A 558 -14.43 -2.45 -9.55
N ARG A 559 -13.95 -2.91 -8.40
CA ARG A 559 -13.06 -2.13 -7.54
C ARG A 559 -11.73 -1.81 -8.24
N GLU A 560 -11.08 -2.79 -8.87
CA GLU A 560 -9.82 -2.60 -9.61
C GLU A 560 -9.97 -1.67 -10.82
N LYS A 561 -11.14 -1.72 -11.49
CA LYS A 561 -11.50 -0.82 -12.59
C LYS A 561 -11.65 0.63 -12.11
N PHE A 562 -12.32 0.86 -10.98
CA PHE A 562 -12.45 2.20 -10.42
C PHE A 562 -11.12 2.77 -9.92
N ALA A 563 -10.23 1.92 -9.40
CA ALA A 563 -8.86 2.29 -9.04
C ALA A 563 -7.95 2.59 -10.27
N GLY A 564 -8.46 2.40 -11.49
CA GLY A 564 -7.71 2.71 -12.72
C GLY A 564 -6.53 1.78 -12.99
N MET A 565 -6.60 0.52 -12.55
CA MET A 565 -5.49 -0.43 -12.70
C MET A 565 -5.31 -0.93 -14.14
N TYR A 566 -6.41 -1.22 -14.82
CA TYR A 566 -6.39 -1.75 -16.19
C TYR A 566 -7.66 -1.40 -16.97
N SER A 567 -7.62 -1.56 -18.28
CA SER A 567 -8.78 -1.46 -19.15
C SER A 567 -9.68 -2.70 -19.04
N PRO A 568 -11.01 -2.57 -19.18
CA PRO A 568 -11.92 -3.73 -19.10
C PRO A 568 -11.58 -4.85 -20.08
N TRP A 569 -11.13 -4.52 -21.29
CA TRP A 569 -10.79 -5.52 -22.31
C TRP A 569 -9.61 -6.40 -21.89
N ALA A 570 -8.61 -5.86 -21.17
CA ALA A 570 -7.43 -6.61 -20.76
C ALA A 570 -7.81 -7.71 -19.76
N PHE A 571 -8.70 -7.41 -18.82
CA PHE A 571 -9.25 -8.39 -17.88
C PHE A 571 -10.13 -9.43 -18.58
N SER A 572 -11.03 -8.99 -19.46
CA SER A 572 -11.92 -9.90 -20.19
C SER A 572 -11.15 -10.89 -21.06
N LEU A 573 -10.11 -10.43 -21.76
CA LEU A 573 -9.28 -11.30 -22.60
C LEU A 573 -8.44 -12.27 -21.76
N ALA A 574 -7.94 -11.82 -20.61
CA ALA A 574 -7.26 -12.69 -19.66
C ALA A 574 -8.20 -13.81 -19.18
N GLN A 575 -9.44 -13.46 -18.82
CA GLN A 575 -10.42 -14.43 -18.29
C GLN A 575 -10.72 -15.53 -19.32
N VAL A 576 -10.90 -15.11 -20.58
CA VAL A 576 -11.12 -16.01 -21.72
C VAL A 576 -9.91 -16.92 -21.94
N ALA A 577 -8.69 -16.40 -21.82
CA ALA A 577 -7.45 -17.14 -22.05
C ALA A 577 -7.15 -18.19 -20.96
N VAL A 578 -7.44 -17.89 -19.68
CA VAL A 578 -7.22 -18.83 -18.57
C VAL A 578 -8.13 -20.07 -18.67
N GLU A 579 -9.32 -19.94 -19.25
CA GLU A 579 -10.25 -21.08 -19.41
C GLU A 579 -9.77 -22.11 -20.45
N VAL A 580 -9.00 -21.69 -21.46
CA VAL A 580 -8.63 -22.55 -22.61
C VAL A 580 -7.92 -23.84 -22.21
N PRO A 581 -6.87 -23.85 -21.35
CA PRO A 581 -6.20 -25.08 -20.96
C PRO A 581 -7.09 -26.06 -20.20
N TYR A 582 -7.97 -25.56 -19.32
CA TYR A 582 -8.87 -26.42 -18.54
C TYR A 582 -9.97 -27.03 -19.41
N LEU A 583 -10.53 -26.26 -20.34
CA LEU A 583 -11.49 -26.75 -21.34
C LEU A 583 -10.87 -27.78 -22.29
N PHE A 584 -9.61 -27.57 -22.67
CA PHE A 584 -8.87 -28.53 -23.49
C PHE A 584 -8.74 -29.88 -22.78
N ILE A 585 -8.33 -29.89 -21.51
CA ILE A 585 -8.22 -31.12 -20.71
C ILE A 585 -9.59 -31.81 -20.58
N GLN A 586 -10.67 -31.06 -20.33
CA GLN A 586 -12.02 -31.63 -20.25
C GLN A 586 -12.48 -32.26 -21.58
N ALA A 587 -12.22 -31.60 -22.71
CA ALA A 587 -12.54 -32.14 -24.03
C ALA A 587 -11.75 -33.43 -24.32
N VAL A 588 -10.48 -33.50 -23.93
CA VAL A 588 -9.66 -34.70 -24.06
C VAL A 588 -10.20 -35.85 -23.19
N ILE A 589 -10.55 -35.58 -21.93
CA ILE A 589 -11.14 -36.60 -21.03
C ILE A 589 -12.44 -37.14 -21.61
N PHE A 590 -13.33 -36.25 -22.06
CA PHE A 590 -14.61 -36.63 -22.64
C PHE A 590 -14.44 -37.50 -23.89
N LEU A 591 -13.51 -37.12 -24.78
CA LEU A 591 -13.16 -37.88 -25.98
C LEU A 591 -12.65 -39.29 -25.64
N ILE A 592 -11.67 -39.40 -24.73
CA ILE A 592 -11.01 -40.68 -24.41
C ILE A 592 -12.02 -41.69 -23.86
N ILE A 593 -13.04 -41.24 -23.13
CA ILE A 593 -14.04 -42.10 -22.52
C ILE A 593 -15.17 -42.41 -23.53
N THR A 594 -15.82 -41.37 -24.07
CA THR A 594 -17.06 -41.57 -24.84
C THR A 594 -16.83 -42.16 -26.23
N TYR A 595 -15.74 -41.78 -26.90
CA TYR A 595 -15.48 -42.21 -28.28
C TYR A 595 -15.32 -43.72 -28.43
N PRO A 596 -14.48 -44.42 -27.62
CA PRO A 596 -14.39 -45.87 -27.69
C PRO A 596 -15.62 -46.57 -27.10
N MET A 597 -16.22 -46.08 -26.01
CA MET A 597 -17.38 -46.74 -25.36
C MET A 597 -18.62 -46.79 -26.26
N ILE A 598 -18.88 -45.73 -27.02
CA ILE A 598 -20.02 -45.70 -27.96
C ILE A 598 -19.72 -46.54 -29.21
N GLY A 599 -18.44 -46.79 -29.51
CA GLY A 599 -18.01 -47.59 -30.66
C GLY A 599 -18.03 -46.80 -31.97
N TYR A 600 -17.60 -45.53 -31.95
CA TYR A 600 -17.47 -44.73 -33.18
C TYR A 600 -16.35 -45.22 -34.10
N TYR A 601 -16.41 -44.84 -35.38
CA TYR A 601 -15.46 -45.27 -36.40
C TYR A 601 -14.02 -44.80 -36.12
N GLY A 602 -13.11 -45.73 -35.82
CA GLY A 602 -11.74 -45.48 -35.36
C GLY A 602 -10.76 -44.93 -36.41
N SER A 603 -11.06 -43.78 -37.02
CA SER A 603 -10.13 -43.04 -37.88
C SER A 603 -9.61 -41.79 -37.19
N ALA A 604 -8.29 -41.57 -37.22
CA ALA A 604 -7.64 -40.40 -36.60
C ALA A 604 -8.25 -39.06 -37.03
N TYR A 605 -8.63 -38.94 -38.31
CA TYR A 605 -9.29 -37.75 -38.83
C TYR A 605 -10.65 -37.51 -38.17
N LYS A 606 -11.46 -38.56 -37.96
CA LYS A 606 -12.78 -38.46 -37.34
C LYS A 606 -12.68 -38.16 -35.84
N VAL A 607 -11.69 -38.74 -35.16
CA VAL A 607 -11.38 -38.45 -33.75
C VAL A 607 -11.02 -36.97 -33.58
N PHE A 608 -10.17 -36.42 -34.45
CA PHE A 608 -9.79 -35.01 -34.40
C PHE A 608 -10.99 -34.06 -34.55
N TRP A 609 -11.87 -34.30 -35.53
CA TRP A 609 -13.04 -33.46 -35.72
C TRP A 609 -14.06 -33.57 -34.59
N TYR A 610 -14.21 -34.77 -34.01
CA TYR A 610 -15.04 -34.95 -32.82
C TYR A 610 -14.48 -34.16 -31.64
N PHE A 611 -13.18 -34.26 -31.38
CA PHE A 611 -12.49 -33.46 -30.36
C PHE A 611 -12.69 -31.96 -30.59
N TYR A 612 -12.45 -31.49 -31.81
CA TYR A 612 -12.60 -30.08 -32.18
C TYR A 612 -14.03 -29.60 -31.95
N ALA A 613 -15.04 -30.36 -32.35
CA ALA A 613 -16.45 -30.01 -32.15
C ALA A 613 -16.82 -29.94 -30.66
N VAL A 614 -16.39 -30.91 -29.85
CA VAL A 614 -16.63 -30.91 -28.39
C VAL A 614 -15.92 -29.73 -27.73
N PHE A 615 -14.65 -29.49 -28.09
CA PHE A 615 -13.86 -28.38 -27.56
C PHE A 615 -14.48 -27.02 -27.90
N CYS A 616 -14.86 -26.79 -29.15
CA CYS A 616 -15.55 -25.55 -29.56
C CYS A 616 -16.91 -25.38 -28.87
N SER A 617 -17.67 -26.46 -28.69
CA SER A 617 -18.95 -26.38 -27.97
C SER A 617 -18.75 -26.03 -26.49
N LEU A 618 -17.75 -26.62 -25.83
CA LEU A 618 -17.40 -26.31 -24.45
C LEU A 618 -16.96 -24.84 -24.29
N MET A 619 -16.14 -24.33 -25.22
CA MET A 619 -15.79 -22.91 -25.28
C MET A 619 -17.01 -22.01 -25.43
N TYR A 620 -17.91 -22.34 -26.37
CA TYR A 620 -19.14 -21.58 -26.60
C TYR A 620 -20.01 -21.48 -25.33
N HIS A 621 -20.27 -22.59 -24.65
CA HIS A 621 -21.09 -22.60 -23.43
C HIS A 621 -20.42 -21.87 -22.27
N ASN A 622 -19.09 -22.00 -22.12
CA ASN A 622 -18.34 -21.28 -21.09
C ASN A 622 -18.42 -19.76 -21.31
N TYR A 623 -18.19 -19.31 -22.55
CA TYR A 623 -18.24 -17.89 -22.90
C TYR A 623 -19.66 -17.32 -22.86
N MET A 624 -20.68 -18.13 -23.17
CA MET A 624 -22.08 -17.77 -22.87
C MET A 624 -22.26 -17.52 -21.37
N GLY A 625 -21.71 -18.37 -20.50
CA GLY A 625 -21.73 -18.17 -19.05
C GLY A 625 -21.06 -16.86 -18.63
N LEU A 626 -19.87 -16.56 -19.15
CA LEU A 626 -19.17 -15.29 -18.91
C LEU A 626 -20.01 -14.08 -19.35
N MET A 627 -20.64 -14.17 -20.53
CA MET A 627 -21.51 -13.13 -21.05
C MET A 627 -22.73 -12.92 -20.14
N LEU A 628 -23.38 -13.99 -19.68
CA LEU A 628 -24.53 -13.89 -18.77
C LEU A 628 -24.19 -13.19 -17.46
N VAL A 629 -23.03 -13.49 -16.83
CA VAL A 629 -22.57 -12.75 -15.64
C VAL A 629 -22.29 -11.28 -15.94
N SER A 630 -21.80 -10.97 -17.14
CA SER A 630 -21.52 -9.57 -17.52
C SER A 630 -22.77 -8.73 -17.75
N LEU A 631 -23.86 -9.35 -18.25
CA LEU A 631 -25.13 -8.68 -18.53
C LEU A 631 -26.04 -8.61 -17.31
N THR A 632 -25.94 -9.56 -16.39
CA THR A 632 -26.75 -9.56 -15.17
C THR A 632 -26.22 -8.52 -14.19
N GLN A 633 -26.95 -7.41 -14.08
CA GLN A 633 -26.78 -6.48 -12.96
C GLN A 633 -27.31 -7.17 -11.71
N THR A 634 -26.46 -7.80 -10.92
CA THR A 634 -26.83 -8.03 -9.51
C THR A 634 -26.55 -6.71 -8.81
N SER A 635 -27.63 -5.98 -8.55
CA SER A 635 -27.69 -4.86 -7.60
C SER A 635 -27.01 -5.21 -6.29
#